data_AF-A0AAW4L270-F1
#
_entry.id   AF-A0AAW4L270-F1
#
_cell.length_a   1.000
_cell.length_b   1.000
_cell.length_c   1.000
_cell.angle_alpha   90.00
_cell.angle_beta   90.00
_cell.angle_gamma   90.00
#
_symmetry.space_group_name_H-M   'P 1'
#
loop_
_entity.id
_entity.type
_entity.pdbx_description
1 polymer ?
#
loop_
_entity_poly.entity_id
_entity_poly.type
_entity_poly.pdbx_seq_one_letter_code
_entity_poly.pdbx_strand_id
1 'polypeptide(L)'
;MGKIISGKIGGGNNRAKLRRVTIFALLISVFIHQGWYTPDQSLAGPLLHNSTNLGTKYGTWGTTFDCSTCHARGSSNVKRVAQTVTTPTGPRNVVFLRMTASSATIQGVFGDDQRSYAQNASTNICEVCHHNTGYHQYSSTKIAVQSNTHGNRRDCVSCHDHSVGFKASCDSCHGTATSNTLSGKHSSHLNPAVNSTLGLGNGFGCADCHAKTVSSNSVISNWANHANSFIDYSGVRAGGSARYSTTTKSCTNIYCHSNGNPNAIVFVSMTGSKAWTGAANMGCNGCHGRSSALGAPDYANGGAVPATTANSHAKHVAGAASTTICSDCHQKTASMTTASRFKDYTAVNYHLNGTPNVYFNSANAGATATWNQGSGICNNVTCHGGAGSSATWGATLNCQDCHGNGASASLADLGATFWSNGSVSKFQMTGYGSWASKGHGRALGNYSGSANPAANFIAQAKQCEYCHDATVGHKLASNPFRLLSYSTASYGRNAPCLVCHSASGAGVTVNGTLKKRTTSKAIEADHYGTKHTSALNGGQFCWDCHDPHGTSNSNHYMVRSNLAQVSNLATSAPTTLTSTATVFRLSATPTGTDYAKSAAPFTGVCNVCHTTTSHYTQTAGDSHNSTTRCTSCHSHVGSSHGSDAFKPTGGHTVPYYGSTHNSAAGASPFSSCTGCHTNTKNASYPYPQAVGVAPDCQNCHTKAAPVGNTTSGCYSCHGASGATGTNIGRPATANTTSFPDRRGQHARSEHNVACTTCHAWGTGSIKHGWSNRKKSFSAYSAVKQKVTVWSVPTPGSGTRTTSTGTCSGTPASGCSSHGSSCYWY
;
A
#
# COMPACT_ATOMS: atom_id res chain seq x y z
N MET A 1 6.57 14.16 -53.72
CA MET A 1 7.99 13.72 -53.87
C MET A 1 8.98 14.41 -52.92
N GLY A 2 9.08 15.75 -52.84
CA GLY A 2 10.16 16.44 -52.09
C GLY A 2 10.45 15.97 -50.66
N LYS A 3 9.43 15.68 -49.83
CA LYS A 3 9.62 15.13 -48.47
C LYS A 3 10.32 13.75 -48.44
N ILE A 4 10.12 12.92 -49.46
CA ILE A 4 10.69 11.56 -49.55
C ILE A 4 12.18 11.62 -49.91
N ILE A 5 12.57 12.57 -50.76
CA ILE A 5 13.96 12.74 -51.22
C ILE A 5 14.84 13.31 -50.09
N SER A 6 14.37 14.34 -49.36
CA SER A 6 15.13 14.93 -48.23
C SER A 6 15.43 13.95 -47.09
N GLY A 7 14.64 12.89 -46.94
CA GLY A 7 14.86 11.84 -45.93
C GLY A 7 15.96 10.85 -46.30
N LYS A 8 16.28 10.65 -47.58
CA LYS A 8 17.30 9.69 -48.05
C LYS A 8 18.69 10.31 -48.26
N ILE A 9 18.82 11.64 -48.28
CA ILE A 9 20.12 12.33 -48.41
C ILE A 9 20.76 12.46 -47.02
N GLY A 10 21.54 11.44 -46.64
CA GLY A 10 22.45 11.47 -45.49
C GLY A 10 23.62 12.44 -45.71
N GLY A 11 24.14 13.02 -44.62
CA GLY A 11 25.33 13.88 -44.64
C GLY A 11 25.15 15.25 -45.32
N GLY A 12 24.89 16.29 -44.53
CA GLY A 12 24.93 17.68 -44.99
C GLY A 12 23.93 18.61 -44.27
N ASN A 13 24.32 19.88 -44.10
CA ASN A 13 23.45 20.91 -43.53
C ASN A 13 22.27 21.27 -44.45
N ASN A 14 21.28 22.00 -43.92
CA ASN A 14 20.05 22.31 -44.64
C ASN A 14 20.29 23.10 -45.95
N ARG A 15 21.32 23.95 -46.03
CA ARG A 15 21.68 24.66 -47.27
C ARG A 15 22.25 23.72 -48.33
N ALA A 16 23.07 22.75 -47.95
CA ALA A 16 23.60 21.72 -48.86
C ALA A 16 22.48 20.80 -49.39
N LYS A 17 21.54 20.41 -48.52
CA LYS A 17 20.35 19.64 -48.93
C LYS A 17 19.48 20.43 -49.91
N LEU A 18 19.22 21.72 -49.63
CA LEU A 18 18.42 22.57 -50.52
C LEU A 18 19.06 22.71 -51.90
N ARG A 19 20.37 23.02 -51.98
CA ARG A 19 21.09 23.11 -53.27
C ARG A 19 21.02 21.81 -54.07
N ARG A 20 21.19 20.64 -53.44
CA ARG A 20 21.08 19.33 -54.11
C ARG A 20 19.68 19.09 -54.66
N VAL A 21 18.62 19.46 -53.92
CA VAL A 21 17.24 19.37 -54.41
C VAL A 21 16.99 20.30 -55.59
N THR A 22 17.51 21.54 -55.55
CA THR A 22 17.40 22.48 -56.69
C THR A 22 18.09 21.96 -57.94
N ILE A 23 19.32 21.43 -57.83
CA ILE A 23 20.06 20.85 -58.96
C ILE A 23 19.32 19.62 -59.53
N PHE A 24 18.80 18.75 -58.68
CA PHE A 24 18.06 17.56 -59.11
C PHE A 24 16.74 17.93 -59.82
N ALA A 25 16.03 18.96 -59.34
CA ALA A 25 14.86 19.50 -60.01
C ALA A 25 15.22 20.10 -61.38
N LEU A 26 16.31 20.88 -61.46
CA LEU A 26 16.75 21.51 -62.71
C LEU A 26 17.16 20.47 -63.77
N LEU A 27 17.86 19.40 -63.36
CA LEU A 27 18.21 18.28 -64.23
C LEU A 27 16.96 17.56 -64.75
N ILE A 28 15.97 17.28 -63.90
CA ILE A 28 14.68 16.71 -64.34
C ILE A 28 13.98 17.64 -65.34
N SER A 29 13.97 18.96 -65.11
CA SER A 29 13.41 19.92 -66.06
C SER A 29 14.13 19.89 -67.42
N VAL A 30 15.46 19.72 -67.44
CA VAL A 30 16.23 19.56 -68.68
C VAL A 30 15.91 18.23 -69.38
N PHE A 31 15.84 17.11 -68.67
CA PHE A 31 15.46 15.82 -69.27
C PHE A 31 14.03 15.81 -69.87
N ILE A 32 13.09 16.52 -69.23
CA ILE A 32 11.73 16.70 -69.76
C ILE A 32 11.75 17.63 -70.99
N HIS A 33 12.49 18.74 -70.94
CA HIS A 33 12.55 19.72 -72.04
C HIS A 33 13.25 19.18 -73.30
N GLN A 34 14.28 18.34 -73.13
CA GLN A 34 15.00 17.69 -74.23
C GLN A 34 14.22 16.52 -74.87
N GLY A 35 13.06 16.11 -74.30
CA GLY A 35 12.21 15.04 -74.85
C GLY A 35 12.64 13.61 -74.52
N TRP A 36 13.58 13.42 -73.60
CA TRP A 36 14.14 12.09 -73.25
C TRP A 36 13.23 11.27 -72.31
N TYR A 37 12.09 11.84 -71.92
CA TYR A 37 11.08 11.18 -71.08
C TYR A 37 9.68 11.55 -71.55
N THR A 38 9.13 10.76 -72.48
CA THR A 38 7.69 10.77 -72.75
C THR A 38 6.97 10.04 -71.60
N PRO A 39 6.15 10.70 -70.78
CA PRO A 39 5.32 9.98 -69.81
C PRO A 39 4.34 9.09 -70.57
N ASP A 40 4.35 7.80 -70.23
CA ASP A 40 3.36 6.84 -70.71
C ASP A 40 1.95 7.36 -70.44
N GLN A 41 1.10 7.32 -71.47
CA GLN A 41 -0.29 7.80 -71.44
C GLN A 41 -1.24 6.86 -70.67
N SER A 42 -0.72 5.78 -70.07
CA SER A 42 -1.50 4.69 -69.49
C SER A 42 -2.10 4.94 -68.09
N LEU A 43 -1.64 5.97 -67.36
CA LEU A 43 -2.24 6.35 -66.07
C LEU A 43 -3.38 7.36 -66.27
N ALA A 44 -4.54 6.84 -66.66
CA ALA A 44 -5.81 7.53 -66.57
C ALA A 44 -5.96 8.15 -65.16
N GLY A 45 -5.99 9.49 -65.07
CA GLY A 45 -6.13 10.17 -63.79
C GLY A 45 -7.43 9.73 -63.08
N PRO A 46 -7.49 9.72 -61.73
CA PRO A 46 -8.64 9.22 -60.96
C PRO A 46 -9.96 10.00 -61.21
N LEU A 47 -9.88 11.10 -61.96
CA LEU A 47 -10.98 11.94 -62.43
C LEU A 47 -11.75 11.35 -63.63
N LEU A 48 -11.16 10.41 -64.37
CA LEU A 48 -11.75 9.91 -65.63
C LEU A 48 -12.82 8.84 -65.37
N HIS A 49 -14.00 9.03 -65.95
CA HIS A 49 -15.12 8.09 -65.84
C HIS A 49 -14.96 6.96 -66.87
N ASN A 50 -14.23 5.90 -66.52
CA ASN A 50 -13.99 4.75 -67.40
C ASN A 50 -13.82 3.42 -66.64
N SER A 51 -13.76 2.31 -67.39
CA SER A 51 -13.58 0.95 -66.82
C SER A 51 -12.25 0.75 -66.08
N THR A 52 -11.21 1.52 -66.40
CA THR A 52 -9.92 1.49 -65.68
C THR A 52 -10.07 1.99 -64.24
N ASN A 53 -10.85 3.06 -64.03
CA ASN A 53 -11.06 3.67 -62.72
C ASN A 53 -12.25 3.08 -61.93
N LEU A 54 -13.29 2.61 -62.62
CA LEU A 54 -14.55 2.15 -62.01
C LEU A 54 -14.79 0.64 -62.10
N GLY A 55 -13.90 -0.09 -62.78
CA GLY A 55 -13.97 -1.54 -62.94
C GLY A 55 -14.77 -2.00 -64.17
N THR A 56 -14.58 -3.28 -64.49
CA THR A 56 -15.04 -3.93 -65.74
C THR A 56 -16.40 -4.64 -65.61
N LYS A 57 -17.26 -4.24 -64.66
CA LYS A 57 -18.58 -4.86 -64.42
C LYS A 57 -19.45 -4.92 -65.68
N TYR A 58 -19.28 -3.96 -66.59
CA TYR A 58 -19.99 -3.86 -67.87
C TYR A 58 -19.03 -4.02 -69.06
N GLY A 59 -17.97 -4.81 -68.90
CA GLY A 59 -16.87 -4.95 -69.86
C GLY A 59 -15.86 -3.81 -69.79
N THR A 60 -15.01 -3.72 -70.82
CA THR A 60 -14.02 -2.64 -71.00
C THR A 60 -14.66 -1.49 -71.78
N TRP A 61 -14.68 -0.29 -71.21
CA TRP A 61 -15.33 0.90 -71.77
C TRP A 61 -14.61 2.19 -71.37
N GLY A 62 -14.68 3.22 -72.21
CA GLY A 62 -14.14 4.55 -71.93
C GLY A 62 -12.60 4.62 -71.79
N THR A 63 -11.85 3.59 -72.20
CA THR A 63 -10.39 3.55 -72.07
C THR A 63 -9.68 4.64 -72.89
N THR A 64 -10.34 5.18 -73.90
CA THR A 64 -9.90 6.33 -74.71
C THR A 64 -10.44 7.67 -74.20
N PHE A 65 -11.24 7.69 -73.12
CA PHE A 65 -11.83 8.92 -72.60
C PHE A 65 -10.80 9.74 -71.85
N ASP A 66 -10.83 11.04 -72.09
CA ASP A 66 -9.98 12.06 -71.51
C ASP A 66 -10.84 13.25 -71.03
N CYS A 67 -10.20 14.35 -70.61
CA CYS A 67 -10.94 15.55 -70.25
C CYS A 67 -11.64 16.21 -71.45
N SER A 68 -11.10 16.11 -72.67
CA SER A 68 -11.71 16.74 -73.87
C SER A 68 -12.98 16.03 -74.35
N THR A 69 -13.11 14.73 -74.06
CA THR A 69 -14.32 13.92 -74.31
C THR A 69 -15.58 14.53 -73.70
N CYS A 70 -15.45 15.13 -72.50
CA CYS A 70 -16.56 15.76 -71.77
C CYS A 70 -16.51 17.29 -71.78
N HIS A 71 -15.34 17.92 -71.97
CA HIS A 71 -15.16 19.37 -71.88
C HIS A 71 -14.61 20.00 -73.16
N ALA A 72 -15.30 21.05 -73.64
CA ALA A 72 -14.85 21.85 -74.77
C ALA A 72 -14.55 23.29 -74.31
N ARG A 73 -13.35 23.80 -74.63
CA ARG A 73 -12.94 25.16 -74.19
C ARG A 73 -13.88 26.27 -74.68
N GLY A 74 -14.52 26.09 -75.83
CA GLY A 74 -15.41 27.06 -76.47
C GLY A 74 -16.91 26.86 -76.23
N SER A 75 -17.34 25.94 -75.34
CA SER A 75 -18.77 25.78 -75.09
C SER A 75 -19.36 26.90 -74.23
N SER A 76 -20.64 27.20 -74.45
CA SER A 76 -21.33 28.37 -73.89
C SER A 76 -21.83 28.21 -72.44
N ASN A 77 -21.53 27.10 -71.78
CA ASN A 77 -22.00 26.79 -70.42
C ASN A 77 -20.90 26.93 -69.36
N VAL A 78 -21.30 27.28 -68.13
CA VAL A 78 -20.39 27.60 -67.02
C VAL A 78 -19.49 26.43 -66.59
N LYS A 79 -19.89 25.19 -66.86
CA LYS A 79 -19.11 23.97 -66.57
C LYS A 79 -18.19 23.55 -67.73
N ARG A 80 -18.16 24.31 -68.83
CA ARG A 80 -17.43 24.03 -70.09
C ARG A 80 -17.69 22.62 -70.66
N VAL A 81 -18.88 22.08 -70.44
CA VAL A 81 -19.32 20.77 -70.95
C VAL A 81 -19.44 20.84 -72.48
N ALA A 82 -19.00 19.82 -73.21
CA ALA A 82 -19.10 19.77 -74.67
C ALA A 82 -20.57 19.68 -75.14
N GLN A 83 -20.90 20.35 -76.25
CA GLN A 83 -22.25 20.28 -76.85
C GLN A 83 -22.50 18.96 -77.60
N THR A 84 -21.43 18.25 -77.94
CA THR A 84 -21.49 16.89 -78.49
C THR A 84 -20.44 16.06 -77.75
N VAL A 85 -20.84 14.91 -77.22
CA VAL A 85 -19.97 13.96 -76.51
C VAL A 85 -19.84 12.69 -77.36
N THR A 86 -18.60 12.24 -77.55
CA THR A 86 -18.31 11.00 -78.29
C THR A 86 -18.59 9.79 -77.40
N THR A 87 -19.49 8.92 -77.83
CA THR A 87 -19.81 7.67 -77.11
C THR A 87 -19.36 6.45 -77.92
N PRO A 88 -19.27 5.25 -77.31
CA PRO A 88 -18.95 4.01 -78.04
C PRO A 88 -19.94 3.65 -79.16
N THR A 89 -21.09 4.33 -79.23
CA THR A 89 -22.13 4.16 -80.25
C THR A 89 -22.26 5.36 -81.20
N GLY A 90 -21.28 6.27 -81.19
CA GLY A 90 -21.22 7.48 -82.01
C GLY A 90 -21.35 8.79 -81.21
N PRO A 91 -21.14 9.94 -81.86
CA PRO A 91 -21.30 11.27 -81.25
C PRO A 91 -22.75 11.58 -80.89
N ARG A 92 -22.98 12.25 -79.76
CA ARG A 92 -24.32 12.56 -79.26
C ARG A 92 -24.41 13.97 -78.70
N ASN A 93 -25.50 14.67 -79.01
CA ASN A 93 -25.70 16.04 -78.58
C ASN A 93 -26.11 16.09 -77.10
N VAL A 94 -25.50 17.01 -76.36
CA VAL A 94 -25.80 17.28 -74.95
C VAL A 94 -26.40 18.68 -74.81
N VAL A 95 -27.58 18.74 -74.18
CA VAL A 95 -28.23 19.98 -73.80
C VAL A 95 -27.81 20.33 -72.38
N PHE A 96 -26.76 21.16 -72.26
CA PHE A 96 -26.30 21.69 -70.97
C PHE A 96 -26.43 23.22 -70.96
N LEU A 97 -27.68 23.70 -71.02
CA LEU A 97 -28.01 25.13 -71.00
C LEU A 97 -27.82 25.73 -69.59
N ARG A 98 -27.75 27.06 -69.48
CA ARG A 98 -27.34 27.77 -68.26
C ARG A 98 -28.07 27.29 -67.00
N MET A 99 -27.37 26.54 -66.16
CA MET A 99 -27.62 26.54 -64.71
C MET A 99 -27.41 27.97 -64.21
N THR A 100 -28.44 28.59 -63.63
CA THR A 100 -28.24 29.79 -62.82
C THR A 100 -27.84 29.39 -61.40
N ALA A 101 -27.25 30.30 -60.63
CA ALA A 101 -26.98 30.06 -59.20
C ALA A 101 -28.26 29.80 -58.36
N SER A 102 -29.45 30.04 -58.95
CA SER A 102 -30.77 29.88 -58.33
C SER A 102 -31.61 28.73 -58.91
N SER A 103 -31.15 28.02 -59.95
CA SER A 103 -31.92 26.92 -60.55
C SER A 103 -30.99 25.82 -61.09
N ALA A 104 -30.80 24.79 -60.26
CA ALA A 104 -30.05 23.56 -60.59
C ALA A 104 -30.96 22.38 -60.98
N THR A 105 -32.28 22.57 -61.00
CA THR A 105 -33.28 21.49 -61.16
C THR A 105 -34.15 21.67 -62.41
N ILE A 106 -33.51 22.00 -63.54
CA ILE A 106 -34.18 22.22 -64.83
C ILE A 106 -34.37 20.88 -65.56
N GLN A 107 -35.56 20.65 -66.08
CA GLN A 107 -35.90 19.47 -66.89
C GLN A 107 -35.11 19.49 -68.21
N GLY A 108 -34.41 18.40 -68.53
CA GLY A 108 -33.62 18.28 -69.77
C GLY A 108 -32.18 18.79 -69.71
N VAL A 109 -31.58 18.90 -68.50
CA VAL A 109 -30.14 19.22 -68.31
C VAL A 109 -29.41 18.07 -67.59
N PHE A 110 -29.99 17.60 -66.48
CA PHE A 110 -29.53 16.43 -65.72
C PHE A 110 -30.46 15.23 -65.93
N GLY A 111 -30.05 14.05 -65.46
CA GLY A 111 -30.79 12.80 -65.65
C GLY A 111 -32.23 12.86 -65.14
N ASP A 112 -33.14 12.17 -65.83
CA ASP A 112 -34.57 12.19 -65.52
C ASP A 112 -35.24 10.90 -65.97
N ASP A 113 -35.41 9.94 -65.07
CA ASP A 113 -36.01 8.64 -65.36
C ASP A 113 -37.49 8.73 -65.81
N GLN A 114 -38.15 9.88 -65.62
CA GLN A 114 -39.56 10.11 -65.92
C GLN A 114 -39.81 10.88 -67.23
N ARG A 115 -38.84 10.91 -68.15
CA ARG A 115 -38.99 11.51 -69.48
C ARG A 115 -40.21 10.95 -70.23
N SER A 116 -41.20 11.80 -70.47
CA SER A 116 -42.35 11.56 -71.36
C SER A 116 -42.03 11.86 -72.83
N TYR A 117 -41.09 12.78 -73.10
CA TYR A 117 -40.59 13.12 -74.43
C TYR A 117 -39.24 12.42 -74.70
N ALA A 118 -38.93 12.17 -75.98
CA ALA A 118 -37.65 11.58 -76.42
C ALA A 118 -37.22 10.33 -75.63
N GLN A 119 -38.18 9.44 -75.32
CA GLN A 119 -37.99 8.31 -74.39
C GLN A 119 -36.92 7.29 -74.81
N ASN A 120 -36.51 7.31 -76.08
CA ASN A 120 -35.45 6.45 -76.62
C ASN A 120 -34.16 7.21 -76.99
N ALA A 121 -34.09 8.53 -76.75
CA ALA A 121 -32.96 9.38 -77.12
C ALA A 121 -32.80 10.61 -76.20
N SER A 122 -32.09 10.45 -75.09
CA SER A 122 -31.77 11.56 -74.19
C SER A 122 -30.66 12.48 -74.70
N THR A 123 -30.73 13.75 -74.33
CA THR A 123 -29.66 14.77 -74.49
C THR A 123 -29.06 15.21 -73.15
N ASN A 124 -29.38 14.54 -72.04
CA ASN A 124 -28.83 14.88 -70.72
C ASN A 124 -27.38 14.37 -70.60
N ILE A 125 -26.51 15.13 -69.93
CA ILE A 125 -25.03 14.94 -69.94
C ILE A 125 -24.56 13.51 -69.59
N CYS A 126 -25.11 12.86 -68.56
CA CYS A 126 -24.71 11.49 -68.22
C CYS A 126 -25.44 10.44 -69.09
N GLU A 127 -26.70 10.72 -69.41
CA GLU A 127 -27.59 9.77 -70.08
C GLU A 127 -27.21 9.53 -71.54
N VAL A 128 -26.56 10.49 -72.22
CA VAL A 128 -26.03 10.25 -73.57
C VAL A 128 -25.07 9.07 -73.63
N CYS A 129 -24.33 8.78 -72.54
CA CYS A 129 -23.35 7.71 -72.46
C CYS A 129 -23.90 6.40 -71.87
N HIS A 130 -24.87 6.47 -70.96
CA HIS A 130 -25.32 5.29 -70.19
C HIS A 130 -26.40 4.46 -70.91
N HIS A 131 -26.14 3.17 -71.10
CA HIS A 131 -27.08 2.19 -71.71
C HIS A 131 -27.32 0.91 -70.91
N ASN A 132 -26.51 0.70 -69.86
CA ASN A 132 -26.48 -0.53 -69.06
C ASN A 132 -26.60 -0.24 -67.55
N THR A 133 -26.79 1.03 -67.16
CA THR A 133 -27.08 1.44 -65.78
C THR A 133 -28.54 1.13 -65.43
N GLY A 134 -28.89 1.00 -64.16
CA GLY A 134 -30.30 0.80 -63.76
C GLY A 134 -31.18 2.03 -64.00
N TYR A 135 -30.57 3.21 -63.90
CA TYR A 135 -31.20 4.53 -63.95
C TYR A 135 -30.41 5.47 -64.85
N HIS A 136 -31.00 6.60 -65.22
CA HIS A 136 -30.36 7.67 -66.01
C HIS A 136 -29.70 7.13 -67.28
N GLN A 137 -30.43 6.28 -68.00
CA GLN A 137 -30.03 5.72 -69.28
C GLN A 137 -30.47 6.65 -70.42
N TYR A 138 -29.82 6.51 -71.59
CA TYR A 138 -30.20 7.18 -72.83
C TYR A 138 -31.68 6.98 -73.20
N SER A 139 -32.17 5.76 -72.97
CA SER A 139 -33.54 5.34 -73.22
C SER A 139 -34.23 5.06 -71.88
N SER A 140 -35.22 5.87 -71.52
CA SER A 140 -36.01 5.71 -70.28
C SER A 140 -36.99 4.54 -70.36
N THR A 141 -37.33 4.07 -71.57
CA THR A 141 -38.17 2.87 -71.77
C THR A 141 -37.52 1.57 -71.28
N LYS A 142 -36.20 1.55 -71.08
CA LYS A 142 -35.44 0.41 -70.53
C LYS A 142 -35.47 0.32 -69.00
N ILE A 143 -36.07 1.28 -68.30
CA ILE A 143 -36.16 1.27 -66.84
C ILE A 143 -37.29 0.32 -66.43
N ALA A 144 -36.95 -0.76 -65.72
CA ALA A 144 -37.92 -1.75 -65.26
C ALA A 144 -38.87 -1.13 -64.23
N VAL A 145 -40.08 -0.79 -64.70
CA VAL A 145 -41.17 -0.10 -63.98
C VAL A 145 -40.87 1.36 -63.63
N GLN A 146 -41.71 2.28 -64.12
CA GLN A 146 -41.58 3.74 -63.96
C GLN A 146 -41.68 4.27 -62.50
N SER A 147 -41.92 3.41 -61.50
CA SER A 147 -41.92 3.80 -60.08
C SER A 147 -40.50 3.94 -59.50
N ASN A 148 -39.47 3.45 -60.21
CA ASN A 148 -38.09 3.43 -59.77
C ASN A 148 -37.35 4.70 -60.26
N THR A 149 -37.30 5.74 -59.43
CA THR A 149 -36.61 7.01 -59.72
C THR A 149 -35.31 7.16 -58.94
N HIS A 150 -34.28 7.73 -59.57
CA HIS A 150 -32.98 7.97 -58.95
C HIS A 150 -32.59 9.46 -59.07
N GLY A 151 -33.19 10.32 -58.25
CA GLY A 151 -32.72 11.72 -58.13
C GLY A 151 -32.97 12.61 -59.35
N ASN A 152 -34.04 12.34 -60.12
CA ASN A 152 -34.39 13.07 -61.35
C ASN A 152 -34.27 14.60 -61.21
N ARG A 153 -33.68 15.22 -62.24
CA ARG A 153 -33.49 16.68 -62.37
C ARG A 153 -32.70 17.27 -61.19
N ARG A 154 -31.72 16.56 -60.64
CA ARG A 154 -30.75 17.09 -59.67
C ARG A 154 -29.34 17.13 -60.25
N ASP A 155 -28.50 18.03 -59.74
CA ASP A 155 -27.08 18.06 -60.08
C ASP A 155 -26.40 16.77 -59.59
N CYS A 156 -25.89 15.97 -60.53
CA CYS A 156 -25.29 14.67 -60.26
C CYS A 156 -24.10 14.78 -59.28
N VAL A 157 -23.35 15.90 -59.27
CA VAL A 157 -22.20 16.04 -58.34
C VAL A 157 -22.59 16.25 -56.88
N SER A 158 -23.89 16.38 -56.56
CA SER A 158 -24.37 16.34 -55.17
C SER A 158 -24.35 14.93 -54.55
N CYS A 159 -24.18 13.89 -55.37
CA CYS A 159 -24.11 12.48 -54.95
C CYS A 159 -22.96 11.70 -55.60
N HIS A 160 -22.42 12.18 -56.72
CA HIS A 160 -21.36 11.56 -57.52
C HIS A 160 -20.25 12.58 -57.77
N ASP A 161 -19.29 12.71 -56.86
CA ASP A 161 -18.25 13.74 -57.01
C ASP A 161 -17.38 13.48 -58.26
N HIS A 162 -17.21 14.54 -59.06
CA HIS A 162 -16.32 14.54 -60.22
C HIS A 162 -14.86 14.29 -59.82
N SER A 163 -14.46 14.65 -58.59
CA SER A 163 -13.09 14.44 -58.08
C SER A 163 -12.66 12.97 -58.05
N VAL A 164 -13.62 12.04 -58.01
CA VAL A 164 -13.44 10.58 -58.00
C VAL A 164 -14.05 9.91 -59.23
N GLY A 165 -14.16 10.63 -60.35
CA GLY A 165 -14.69 10.10 -61.61
C GLY A 165 -16.17 9.73 -61.53
N PHE A 166 -16.97 10.47 -60.74
CA PHE A 166 -18.40 10.23 -60.51
C PHE A 166 -18.73 8.89 -59.85
N LYS A 167 -17.76 8.27 -59.16
CA LYS A 167 -17.98 7.07 -58.35
C LYS A 167 -18.92 7.38 -57.19
N ALA A 168 -20.03 6.64 -57.09
CA ALA A 168 -20.91 6.72 -55.93
C ALA A 168 -20.19 6.27 -54.64
N SER A 169 -20.26 7.08 -53.59
CA SER A 169 -19.67 6.78 -52.29
C SER A 169 -20.47 7.44 -51.16
N CYS A 170 -20.40 6.90 -49.95
CA CYS A 170 -21.17 7.44 -48.81
C CYS A 170 -20.76 8.88 -48.45
N ASP A 171 -19.47 9.20 -48.59
CA ASP A 171 -18.90 10.53 -48.40
C ASP A 171 -19.30 11.55 -49.46
N SER A 172 -19.64 11.12 -50.67
CA SER A 172 -20.16 12.03 -51.70
C SER A 172 -21.54 12.62 -51.33
N CYS A 173 -22.33 11.93 -50.49
CA CYS A 173 -23.66 12.39 -50.07
C CYS A 173 -23.70 12.94 -48.63
N HIS A 174 -23.23 12.16 -47.65
CA HIS A 174 -23.44 12.44 -46.22
C HIS A 174 -22.24 12.16 -45.30
N GLY A 175 -21.17 11.54 -45.80
CA GLY A 175 -19.94 11.25 -45.05
C GLY A 175 -19.63 9.76 -44.88
N THR A 176 -18.45 9.46 -44.36
CA THR A 176 -18.07 8.09 -43.91
C THR A 176 -18.25 7.93 -42.39
N ALA A 177 -18.09 6.71 -41.88
CA ALA A 177 -18.02 6.42 -40.44
C ALA A 177 -16.97 7.24 -39.65
N THR A 178 -15.97 7.80 -40.34
CA THR A 178 -14.93 8.67 -39.74
C THR A 178 -15.20 10.17 -39.89
N SER A 179 -16.30 10.55 -40.54
CA SER A 179 -16.71 11.94 -40.74
C SER A 179 -17.57 12.45 -39.59
N ASN A 180 -17.59 13.77 -39.41
CA ASN A 180 -18.43 14.45 -38.43
C ASN A 180 -19.69 15.07 -39.07
N THR A 181 -19.99 14.70 -40.32
CA THR A 181 -21.14 15.22 -41.10
C THR A 181 -22.41 14.40 -40.90
N LEU A 182 -22.30 13.20 -40.33
CA LEU A 182 -23.44 12.35 -39.97
C LEU A 182 -24.18 12.87 -38.73
N SER A 183 -25.50 12.77 -38.72
CA SER A 183 -26.38 13.42 -37.73
C SER A 183 -26.32 12.79 -36.33
N GLY A 184 -26.53 13.61 -35.28
CA GLY A 184 -26.66 13.13 -33.91
C GLY A 184 -25.41 12.41 -33.38
N LYS A 185 -25.59 11.26 -32.72
CA LYS A 185 -24.51 10.52 -32.04
C LYS A 185 -23.69 9.57 -32.94
N HIS A 186 -23.74 9.68 -34.27
CA HIS A 186 -22.90 8.84 -35.15
C HIS A 186 -21.41 8.93 -34.79
N SER A 187 -20.84 10.13 -34.70
CA SER A 187 -19.42 10.32 -34.37
C SER A 187 -19.05 9.74 -32.99
N SER A 188 -19.96 9.75 -32.02
CA SER A 188 -19.75 9.14 -30.70
C SER A 188 -19.65 7.62 -30.71
N HIS A 189 -20.24 6.95 -31.70
CA HIS A 189 -20.24 5.49 -31.84
C HIS A 189 -19.21 4.98 -32.86
N LEU A 190 -18.90 5.80 -33.88
CA LEU A 190 -18.12 5.38 -35.04
C LEU A 190 -16.71 5.99 -35.10
N ASN A 191 -16.48 7.17 -34.48
CA ASN A 191 -15.27 7.96 -34.72
C ASN A 191 -14.41 8.17 -33.45
N PRO A 192 -13.32 7.41 -33.27
CA PRO A 192 -12.36 7.60 -32.18
C PRO A 192 -11.69 8.98 -32.13
N ALA A 193 -11.67 9.74 -33.22
CA ALA A 193 -11.14 11.10 -33.24
C ALA A 193 -12.06 12.13 -32.56
N VAL A 194 -13.36 11.82 -32.42
CA VAL A 194 -14.33 12.63 -31.65
C VAL A 194 -14.61 12.02 -30.29
N ASN A 195 -14.78 10.70 -30.22
CA ASN A 195 -14.93 9.98 -28.96
C ASN A 195 -13.67 9.19 -28.63
N SER A 196 -12.69 9.87 -28.01
CA SER A 196 -11.43 9.27 -27.58
C SER A 196 -11.60 8.09 -26.63
N THR A 197 -12.74 7.96 -25.93
CA THR A 197 -13.08 6.81 -25.08
C THR A 197 -13.04 5.49 -25.87
N LEU A 198 -13.42 5.50 -27.16
CA LEU A 198 -13.42 4.32 -28.02
C LEU A 198 -12.00 3.73 -28.17
N GLY A 199 -10.97 4.56 -28.24
CA GLY A 199 -9.65 4.13 -28.73
C GLY A 199 -9.67 3.79 -30.23
N LEU A 200 -8.48 3.70 -30.84
CA LEU A 200 -8.34 3.48 -32.27
C LEU A 200 -8.88 2.09 -32.67
N GLY A 201 -9.52 1.99 -33.84
CA GLY A 201 -10.00 0.72 -34.38
C GLY A 201 -11.20 0.08 -33.68
N ASN A 202 -11.82 0.73 -32.69
CA ASN A 202 -12.97 0.21 -31.96
C ASN A 202 -14.32 0.88 -32.28
N GLY A 203 -14.37 1.76 -33.30
CA GLY A 203 -15.63 2.32 -33.78
C GLY A 203 -16.49 1.27 -34.46
N PHE A 204 -17.82 1.33 -34.28
CA PHE A 204 -18.74 0.39 -34.92
C PHE A 204 -18.78 0.55 -36.44
N GLY A 205 -19.31 -0.46 -37.13
CA GLY A 205 -19.65 -0.38 -38.54
C GLY A 205 -21.10 0.05 -38.78
N CYS A 206 -21.39 0.57 -39.97
CA CYS A 206 -22.74 0.98 -40.35
C CYS A 206 -23.72 -0.20 -40.27
N ALA A 207 -23.27 -1.42 -40.58
CA ALA A 207 -24.09 -2.64 -40.51
C ALA A 207 -24.43 -3.08 -39.07
N ASP A 208 -23.69 -2.67 -38.04
CA ASP A 208 -24.04 -2.96 -36.64
C ASP A 208 -25.39 -2.34 -36.23
N CYS A 209 -25.78 -1.25 -36.91
CA CYS A 209 -27.04 -0.54 -36.71
C CYS A 209 -28.01 -0.63 -37.91
N HIS A 210 -27.52 -0.70 -39.16
CA HIS A 210 -28.33 -0.55 -40.39
C HIS A 210 -28.22 -1.74 -41.36
N ALA A 211 -28.14 -2.97 -40.84
CA ALA A 211 -27.94 -4.20 -41.62
C ALA A 211 -28.95 -4.44 -42.77
N LYS A 212 -30.17 -3.90 -42.70
CA LYS A 212 -31.17 -3.98 -43.80
C LYS A 212 -30.88 -3.05 -44.98
N THR A 213 -30.01 -2.06 -44.81
CA THR A 213 -29.69 -1.03 -45.81
C THR A 213 -28.26 -1.20 -46.35
N VAL A 214 -27.32 -1.58 -45.48
CA VAL A 214 -25.89 -1.71 -45.80
C VAL A 214 -25.33 -3.05 -45.32
N SER A 215 -24.38 -3.61 -46.09
CA SER A 215 -23.62 -4.81 -45.70
C SER A 215 -22.23 -4.48 -45.16
N SER A 216 -21.75 -3.25 -45.34
CA SER A 216 -20.48 -2.75 -44.80
C SER A 216 -20.50 -1.23 -44.65
N ASN A 217 -19.37 -0.63 -44.25
CA ASN A 217 -19.21 0.82 -44.15
C ASN A 217 -19.18 1.56 -45.50
N SER A 218 -19.18 0.84 -46.63
CA SER A 218 -19.06 1.40 -47.98
C SER A 218 -19.97 0.74 -49.03
N VAL A 219 -20.85 -0.18 -48.61
CA VAL A 219 -21.71 -0.95 -49.53
C VAL A 219 -23.16 -0.87 -49.06
N ILE A 220 -23.98 -0.21 -49.87
CA ILE A 220 -25.44 -0.25 -49.77
C ILE A 220 -25.92 -1.57 -50.38
N SER A 221 -26.50 -2.43 -49.55
CA SER A 221 -27.01 -3.74 -49.96
C SER A 221 -28.44 -3.67 -50.47
N ASN A 222 -29.21 -2.67 -50.04
CA ASN A 222 -30.57 -2.41 -50.53
C ASN A 222 -30.79 -0.90 -50.71
N TRP A 223 -30.87 -0.45 -51.97
CA TRP A 223 -31.09 0.96 -52.31
C TRP A 223 -32.48 1.47 -51.94
N ALA A 224 -33.53 0.63 -52.03
CA ALA A 224 -34.88 1.03 -51.64
C ALA A 224 -34.93 1.42 -50.15
N ASN A 225 -34.20 0.69 -49.29
CA ASN A 225 -34.05 1.00 -47.87
C ASN A 225 -33.09 2.17 -47.57
N HIS A 226 -32.37 2.68 -48.58
CA HIS A 226 -31.48 3.83 -48.42
C HIS A 226 -32.17 5.14 -48.79
N ALA A 227 -33.02 5.13 -49.83
CA ALA A 227 -33.68 6.30 -50.38
C ALA A 227 -35.13 6.52 -49.88
N ASN A 228 -35.70 5.60 -49.08
CA ASN A 228 -37.08 5.68 -48.56
C ASN A 228 -37.33 6.79 -47.52
N SER A 229 -36.32 7.58 -47.14
CA SER A 229 -36.37 8.60 -46.08
C SER A 229 -36.71 8.05 -44.67
N PHE A 230 -36.65 6.73 -44.47
CA PHE A 230 -36.88 6.08 -43.19
C PHE A 230 -35.54 5.71 -42.52
N ILE A 231 -35.52 5.66 -41.18
CA ILE A 231 -34.32 5.28 -40.42
C ILE A 231 -34.41 3.79 -40.10
N ASP A 232 -33.86 2.96 -41.00
CA ASP A 232 -33.83 1.49 -40.90
C ASP A 232 -32.84 0.98 -39.84
N TYR A 233 -33.11 1.28 -38.56
CA TYR A 233 -32.40 0.71 -37.42
C TYR A 233 -32.74 -0.79 -37.31
N SER A 234 -31.77 -1.66 -37.53
CA SER A 234 -32.03 -3.06 -37.92
C SER A 234 -30.90 -4.06 -37.62
N GLY A 235 -29.70 -3.60 -37.25
CA GLY A 235 -28.56 -4.49 -36.99
C GLY A 235 -28.72 -5.37 -35.75
N VAL A 236 -27.93 -6.45 -35.68
CA VAL A 236 -28.00 -7.44 -34.58
C VAL A 236 -27.60 -6.81 -33.24
N ARG A 237 -26.50 -6.04 -33.20
CA ARG A 237 -26.08 -5.29 -31.99
C ARG A 237 -27.08 -4.22 -31.58
N ALA A 238 -27.81 -3.67 -32.56
CA ALA A 238 -28.89 -2.71 -32.36
C ALA A 238 -30.16 -3.33 -31.75
N GLY A 239 -30.35 -4.66 -31.84
CA GLY A 239 -31.52 -5.36 -31.30
C GLY A 239 -32.82 -5.15 -32.09
N GLY A 240 -32.73 -4.63 -33.32
CA GLY A 240 -33.86 -4.39 -34.22
C GLY A 240 -34.58 -3.04 -34.04
N SER A 241 -35.47 -2.71 -34.98
CA SER A 241 -36.10 -1.40 -35.11
C SER A 241 -36.91 -0.95 -33.89
N ALA A 242 -37.56 -1.88 -33.19
CA ALA A 242 -38.31 -1.60 -31.97
C ALA A 242 -37.46 -1.03 -30.80
N ARG A 243 -36.13 -1.06 -30.90
CA ARG A 243 -35.22 -0.54 -29.86
C ARG A 243 -34.82 0.93 -30.05
N TYR A 244 -35.25 1.57 -31.13
CA TYR A 244 -35.04 2.99 -31.38
C TYR A 244 -36.36 3.71 -31.64
N SER A 245 -36.67 4.71 -30.81
CA SER A 245 -37.84 5.56 -31.00
C SER A 245 -37.50 6.74 -31.92
N THR A 246 -38.12 6.78 -33.10
CA THR A 246 -37.98 7.91 -34.04
C THR A 246 -38.63 9.19 -33.51
N THR A 247 -39.57 9.12 -32.57
CA THR A 247 -40.22 10.28 -31.93
C THR A 247 -39.30 10.91 -30.87
N THR A 248 -38.86 10.13 -29.89
CA THR A 248 -38.04 10.62 -28.76
C THR A 248 -36.54 10.60 -29.03
N LYS A 249 -36.12 10.09 -30.20
CA LYS A 249 -34.72 9.89 -30.61
C LYS A 249 -33.91 9.11 -29.58
N SER A 250 -34.53 8.15 -28.88
CA SER A 250 -33.92 7.41 -27.77
C SER A 250 -33.82 5.92 -28.05
N CYS A 251 -32.78 5.28 -27.50
CA CYS A 251 -32.60 3.83 -27.55
C CYS A 251 -33.03 3.17 -26.23
N THR A 252 -33.69 2.01 -26.28
CA THR A 252 -34.17 1.28 -25.10
C THR A 252 -33.88 -0.22 -25.18
N ASN A 253 -33.57 -0.83 -24.03
CA ASN A 253 -33.33 -2.27 -23.87
C ASN A 253 -32.30 -2.84 -24.87
N ILE A 254 -31.17 -2.16 -25.05
CA ILE A 254 -30.05 -2.59 -25.90
C ILE A 254 -28.88 -3.00 -25.00
N TYR A 255 -28.22 -4.13 -25.29
CA TYR A 255 -27.10 -4.63 -24.48
C TYR A 255 -25.94 -3.62 -24.36
N CYS A 256 -25.64 -2.88 -25.44
CA CYS A 256 -24.67 -1.78 -25.47
C CYS A 256 -24.99 -0.65 -24.47
N HIS A 257 -26.25 -0.53 -24.07
CA HIS A 257 -26.77 0.44 -23.11
C HIS A 257 -27.20 -0.28 -21.83
N SER A 258 -26.29 -1.07 -21.24
CA SER A 258 -26.53 -1.82 -20.00
C SER A 258 -25.29 -1.85 -19.11
N ASN A 259 -25.44 -2.37 -17.88
CA ASN A 259 -24.32 -2.70 -16.98
C ASN A 259 -23.43 -3.86 -17.47
N GLY A 260 -23.73 -4.46 -18.62
CA GLY A 260 -22.93 -5.49 -19.29
C GLY A 260 -22.77 -6.83 -18.56
N ASN A 261 -23.32 -7.02 -17.36
CA ASN A 261 -23.28 -8.30 -16.65
C ASN A 261 -24.32 -9.24 -17.28
N PRO A 262 -23.93 -10.29 -18.04
CA PRO A 262 -24.87 -11.16 -18.74
C PRO A 262 -25.81 -11.91 -17.79
N ASN A 263 -25.38 -12.15 -16.55
CA ASN A 263 -26.13 -12.92 -15.55
C ASN A 263 -27.01 -12.02 -14.66
N ALA A 264 -26.93 -10.69 -14.81
CA ALA A 264 -27.72 -9.70 -14.07
C ALA A 264 -27.78 -8.38 -14.86
N ILE A 265 -28.36 -8.41 -16.06
CA ILE A 265 -28.42 -7.25 -16.96
C ILE A 265 -29.32 -6.16 -16.36
N VAL A 266 -28.79 -4.93 -16.28
CA VAL A 266 -29.53 -3.71 -15.95
C VAL A 266 -29.36 -2.72 -17.09
N PHE A 267 -30.46 -2.37 -17.76
CA PHE A 267 -30.43 -1.40 -18.86
C PHE A 267 -30.32 0.04 -18.36
N VAL A 268 -29.63 0.88 -19.14
CA VAL A 268 -29.44 2.31 -18.88
C VAL A 268 -30.35 3.10 -19.82
N SER A 269 -31.14 4.02 -19.27
CA SER A 269 -32.07 4.86 -20.04
C SER A 269 -31.33 5.96 -20.82
N MET A 270 -31.51 5.97 -22.14
CA MET A 270 -30.91 6.93 -23.07
C MET A 270 -31.87 8.05 -23.46
N THR A 271 -32.38 8.77 -22.45
CA THR A 271 -33.32 9.89 -22.59
C THR A 271 -32.67 11.23 -22.25
N GLY A 272 -33.37 12.32 -22.59
CA GLY A 272 -32.91 13.70 -22.33
C GLY A 272 -31.55 13.97 -22.99
N SER A 273 -30.57 14.41 -22.20
CA SER A 273 -29.21 14.68 -22.68
C SER A 273 -28.48 13.46 -23.26
N LYS A 274 -28.95 12.23 -22.99
CA LYS A 274 -28.41 10.96 -23.54
C LYS A 274 -29.15 10.46 -24.80
N ALA A 275 -30.13 11.19 -25.31
CA ALA A 275 -30.79 10.86 -26.57
C ALA A 275 -29.81 10.98 -27.77
N TRP A 276 -30.19 10.46 -28.94
CA TRP A 276 -29.39 10.45 -30.18
C TRP A 276 -29.03 11.86 -30.69
N THR A 277 -29.79 12.88 -30.30
CA THR A 277 -29.52 14.31 -30.58
C THR A 277 -29.07 15.08 -29.34
N GLY A 278 -28.83 14.40 -28.21
CA GLY A 278 -28.43 14.99 -26.94
C GLY A 278 -26.93 15.29 -26.83
N ALA A 279 -26.57 16.13 -25.86
CA ALA A 279 -25.19 16.58 -25.67
C ALA A 279 -24.30 15.62 -24.85
N ALA A 280 -24.86 14.75 -24.00
CA ALA A 280 -24.06 13.96 -23.06
C ALA A 280 -23.23 12.87 -23.75
N ASN A 281 -22.02 12.64 -23.24
CA ASN A 281 -21.19 11.48 -23.52
C ASN A 281 -21.06 10.65 -22.25
N MET A 282 -20.65 9.38 -22.36
CA MET A 282 -20.58 8.45 -21.24
C MET A 282 -19.16 7.90 -21.08
N GLY A 283 -18.64 7.94 -19.85
CA GLY A 283 -17.47 7.16 -19.43
C GLY A 283 -17.88 5.78 -18.90
N CYS A 284 -16.92 5.03 -18.36
CA CYS A 284 -17.16 3.69 -17.80
C CYS A 284 -18.29 3.69 -16.76
N ASN A 285 -18.30 4.70 -15.87
CA ASN A 285 -19.30 4.92 -14.83
C ASN A 285 -20.70 5.32 -15.35
N GLY A 286 -20.85 5.58 -16.65
CA GLY A 286 -22.17 5.74 -17.25
C GLY A 286 -22.96 4.43 -17.34
N CYS A 287 -22.26 3.29 -17.46
CA CYS A 287 -22.86 1.97 -17.66
C CYS A 287 -22.57 1.01 -16.50
N HIS A 288 -21.31 0.84 -16.14
CA HIS A 288 -20.86 -0.05 -15.06
C HIS A 288 -20.55 0.77 -13.81
N GLY A 289 -20.82 0.28 -12.60
CA GLY A 289 -20.31 0.96 -11.40
C GLY A 289 -20.79 2.39 -11.24
N ARG A 290 -22.10 2.66 -11.31
CA ARG A 290 -22.64 4.03 -11.49
C ARG A 290 -22.44 4.94 -10.27
N SER A 291 -22.19 4.38 -9.09
CA SER A 291 -21.74 5.11 -7.89
C SER A 291 -20.21 5.17 -7.76
N SER A 292 -19.47 4.42 -8.57
CA SER A 292 -18.00 4.42 -8.62
C SER A 292 -17.49 5.46 -9.61
N ALA A 293 -16.58 6.33 -9.17
CA ALA A 293 -15.92 7.30 -10.05
C ALA A 293 -15.13 6.64 -11.21
N LEU A 294 -14.68 5.39 -11.03
CA LEU A 294 -13.92 4.63 -12.03
C LEU A 294 -14.80 3.72 -12.91
N GLY A 295 -16.10 3.62 -12.61
CA GLY A 295 -17.01 2.68 -13.29
C GLY A 295 -16.76 1.21 -12.95
N ALA A 296 -16.10 0.92 -11.82
CA ALA A 296 -15.93 -0.44 -11.34
C ALA A 296 -17.26 -0.96 -10.74
N PRO A 297 -17.75 -2.15 -11.13
CA PRO A 297 -19.03 -2.68 -10.66
C PRO A 297 -19.23 -2.62 -9.13
N ASP A 298 -20.34 -2.01 -8.74
CA ASP A 298 -20.66 -1.55 -7.38
C ASP A 298 -21.83 -2.32 -6.73
N TYR A 299 -22.36 -3.34 -7.40
CA TYR A 299 -23.36 -4.24 -6.82
C TYR A 299 -22.79 -5.08 -5.67
N ALA A 300 -23.65 -5.43 -4.70
CA ALA A 300 -23.25 -6.24 -3.55
C ALA A 300 -22.66 -7.60 -3.98
N ASN A 301 -21.60 -8.03 -3.29
CA ASN A 301 -20.95 -9.31 -3.56
C ASN A 301 -21.86 -10.48 -3.16
N GLY A 302 -22.30 -11.28 -4.13
CA GLY A 302 -23.08 -12.50 -3.91
C GLY A 302 -22.28 -13.69 -3.36
N GLY A 303 -20.96 -13.54 -3.16
CA GLY A 303 -20.05 -14.62 -2.78
C GLY A 303 -19.23 -15.12 -3.97
N ALA A 304 -18.59 -16.28 -3.80
CA ALA A 304 -17.72 -16.85 -4.82
C ALA A 304 -18.49 -17.24 -6.10
N VAL A 305 -17.83 -17.16 -7.26
CA VAL A 305 -18.30 -17.79 -8.51
C VAL A 305 -18.63 -19.27 -8.22
N PRO A 306 -19.80 -19.80 -8.63
CA PRO A 306 -20.68 -19.34 -9.71
C PRO A 306 -21.78 -18.32 -9.35
N ALA A 307 -21.73 -17.64 -8.20
CA ALA A 307 -22.69 -16.58 -7.88
C ALA A 307 -22.77 -15.51 -9.00
N THR A 308 -23.98 -15.23 -9.50
CA THR A 308 -24.22 -14.31 -10.64
C THR A 308 -23.85 -12.84 -10.33
N THR A 309 -23.74 -12.52 -9.04
CA THR A 309 -23.30 -11.22 -8.49
C THR A 309 -21.95 -11.33 -7.75
N ALA A 310 -21.11 -12.33 -8.06
CA ALA A 310 -19.75 -12.41 -7.52
C ALA A 310 -18.97 -11.11 -7.80
N ASN A 311 -18.52 -10.43 -6.75
CA ASN A 311 -17.90 -9.11 -6.88
C ASN A 311 -16.76 -8.89 -5.87
N SER A 312 -15.53 -8.76 -6.38
CA SER A 312 -14.36 -8.34 -5.59
C SER A 312 -13.81 -6.97 -6.04
N HIS A 313 -14.49 -6.22 -6.92
CA HIS A 313 -13.96 -4.96 -7.48
C HIS A 313 -13.60 -3.95 -6.40
N ALA A 314 -14.45 -3.76 -5.39
CA ALA A 314 -14.24 -2.80 -4.31
C ALA A 314 -12.90 -2.99 -3.56
N LYS A 315 -12.33 -4.20 -3.53
CA LYS A 315 -11.02 -4.47 -2.93
C LYS A 315 -9.85 -4.23 -3.89
N HIS A 316 -10.08 -4.28 -5.21
CA HIS A 316 -9.05 -4.13 -6.24
C HIS A 316 -8.93 -2.71 -6.79
N VAL A 317 -10.00 -1.89 -6.73
CA VAL A 317 -9.99 -0.49 -7.20
C VAL A 317 -9.95 0.54 -6.08
N ALA A 318 -9.97 0.13 -4.81
CA ALA A 318 -9.87 1.05 -3.68
C ALA A 318 -8.57 1.86 -3.72
N GLY A 319 -8.68 3.19 -3.65
CA GLY A 319 -7.52 4.09 -3.71
C GLY A 319 -6.86 4.24 -5.08
N ALA A 320 -7.39 3.62 -6.15
CA ALA A 320 -6.86 3.79 -7.49
C ALA A 320 -7.15 5.20 -8.04
N ALA A 321 -6.12 5.85 -8.60
CA ALA A 321 -6.21 7.23 -9.08
C ALA A 321 -6.91 7.39 -10.44
N SER A 322 -6.99 6.34 -11.26
CA SER A 322 -7.62 6.40 -12.59
C SER A 322 -8.07 5.02 -13.08
N THR A 323 -8.89 4.99 -14.14
CA THR A 323 -9.41 3.75 -14.74
C THR A 323 -8.33 2.88 -15.40
N THR A 324 -7.08 3.34 -15.53
CA THR A 324 -5.98 2.51 -16.04
C THR A 324 -5.75 1.26 -15.17
N ILE A 325 -6.12 1.30 -13.89
CA ILE A 325 -6.13 0.13 -12.99
C ILE A 325 -6.94 -1.05 -13.55
N CYS A 326 -8.02 -0.78 -14.31
CA CYS A 326 -8.84 -1.82 -14.92
C CYS A 326 -8.05 -2.68 -15.92
N SER A 327 -6.97 -2.14 -16.50
CA SER A 327 -6.11 -2.87 -17.43
C SER A 327 -5.22 -3.93 -16.78
N ASP A 328 -5.09 -3.94 -15.44
CA ASP A 328 -4.37 -5.00 -14.72
C ASP A 328 -5.07 -6.36 -14.86
N CYS A 329 -6.41 -6.35 -14.90
CA CYS A 329 -7.25 -7.53 -15.06
C CYS A 329 -7.95 -7.60 -16.43
N HIS A 330 -8.19 -6.46 -17.09
CA HIS A 330 -8.89 -6.38 -18.37
C HIS A 330 -7.97 -5.80 -19.46
N GLN A 331 -6.75 -6.33 -19.57
CA GLN A 331 -5.68 -5.80 -20.43
C GLN A 331 -5.97 -5.85 -21.93
N LYS A 332 -7.06 -6.50 -22.36
CA LYS A 332 -7.56 -6.49 -23.75
C LYS A 332 -8.71 -5.51 -23.98
N THR A 333 -9.24 -4.89 -22.93
CA THR A 333 -10.42 -4.01 -22.99
C THR A 333 -10.08 -2.60 -22.52
N ALA A 334 -9.44 -2.41 -21.37
CA ALA A 334 -9.08 -1.10 -20.83
C ALA A 334 -7.68 -0.65 -21.27
N SER A 335 -7.49 0.65 -21.52
CA SER A 335 -6.17 1.21 -21.81
C SER A 335 -5.27 1.20 -20.57
N MET A 336 -4.00 0.82 -20.75
CA MET A 336 -2.97 0.84 -19.71
C MET A 336 -2.39 2.25 -19.50
N THR A 337 -2.50 3.14 -20.49
CA THR A 337 -1.75 4.40 -20.57
C THR A 337 -2.64 5.63 -20.67
N THR A 338 -3.96 5.48 -20.76
CA THR A 338 -4.90 6.60 -20.90
C THR A 338 -6.15 6.34 -20.09
N ALA A 339 -6.46 7.23 -19.14
CA ALA A 339 -7.68 7.15 -18.34
C ALA A 339 -8.93 7.31 -19.23
N SER A 340 -10.06 6.72 -18.77
CA SER A 340 -11.37 6.77 -19.41
C SER A 340 -11.39 6.37 -20.89
N ARG A 341 -10.55 5.40 -21.29
CA ARG A 341 -10.41 4.94 -22.68
C ARG A 341 -10.21 3.43 -22.79
N PHE A 342 -10.84 2.83 -23.81
CA PHE A 342 -10.62 1.44 -24.20
C PHE A 342 -9.27 1.25 -24.91
N LYS A 343 -8.75 0.02 -24.87
CA LYS A 343 -7.51 -0.34 -25.55
C LYS A 343 -7.73 -0.43 -27.06
N ASP A 344 -6.85 0.24 -27.80
CA ASP A 344 -6.89 0.30 -29.26
C ASP A 344 -6.89 -1.10 -29.90
N TYR A 345 -7.70 -1.25 -30.94
CA TYR A 345 -7.87 -2.42 -31.82
C TYR A 345 -8.36 -3.72 -31.16
N THR A 346 -8.18 -3.89 -29.85
CA THR A 346 -8.59 -5.13 -29.15
C THR A 346 -9.98 -5.03 -28.56
N ALA A 347 -10.37 -3.86 -28.01
CA ALA A 347 -11.61 -3.76 -27.22
C ALA A 347 -12.88 -4.08 -28.02
N VAL A 348 -12.91 -3.86 -29.35
CA VAL A 348 -14.02 -4.25 -30.23
C VAL A 348 -14.42 -5.74 -30.14
N ASN A 349 -13.49 -6.61 -29.74
CA ASN A 349 -13.71 -8.06 -29.60
C ASN A 349 -13.97 -8.52 -28.14
N TYR A 350 -13.64 -7.68 -27.15
CA TYR A 350 -13.68 -8.01 -25.72
C TYR A 350 -14.57 -7.09 -24.86
N HIS A 351 -15.13 -6.05 -25.48
CA HIS A 351 -16.20 -5.22 -24.93
C HIS A 351 -17.46 -5.48 -25.75
N LEU A 352 -18.61 -5.62 -25.08
CA LEU A 352 -19.92 -5.92 -25.69
C LEU A 352 -20.04 -7.26 -26.42
N ASN A 353 -19.21 -8.26 -26.09
CA ASN A 353 -19.32 -9.63 -26.60
C ASN A 353 -20.15 -10.58 -25.71
N GLY A 354 -20.82 -10.07 -24.68
CA GLY A 354 -21.63 -10.86 -23.75
C GLY A 354 -20.87 -11.52 -22.60
N THR A 355 -19.53 -11.39 -22.52
CA THR A 355 -18.71 -12.12 -21.53
C THR A 355 -17.80 -11.18 -20.72
N PRO A 356 -17.76 -11.26 -19.38
CA PRO A 356 -16.78 -10.54 -18.57
C PRO A 356 -15.36 -11.09 -18.78
N ASN A 357 -14.60 -10.54 -19.73
CA ASN A 357 -13.28 -11.07 -20.08
C ASN A 357 -12.17 -10.55 -19.16
N VAL A 358 -11.52 -11.46 -18.42
CA VAL A 358 -10.30 -11.16 -17.65
C VAL A 358 -9.08 -11.66 -18.44
N TYR A 359 -8.18 -10.74 -18.74
CA TYR A 359 -6.87 -10.96 -19.34
C TYR A 359 -5.86 -10.13 -18.57
N PHE A 360 -5.03 -10.78 -17.75
CA PHE A 360 -4.10 -10.09 -16.88
C PHE A 360 -3.01 -9.33 -17.62
N ASN A 361 -2.59 -8.20 -17.05
CA ASN A 361 -1.32 -7.58 -17.38
C ASN A 361 -0.18 -8.39 -16.75
N SER A 362 0.54 -9.18 -17.56
CA SER A 362 1.61 -10.08 -17.06
C SER A 362 2.75 -9.36 -16.34
N ALA A 363 2.97 -8.07 -16.61
CA ALA A 363 3.94 -7.25 -15.86
C ALA A 363 3.53 -6.99 -14.40
N ASN A 364 2.23 -6.95 -14.11
CA ASN A 364 1.69 -6.63 -12.77
C ASN A 364 1.19 -7.90 -12.05
N ALA A 365 0.56 -8.83 -12.77
CA ALA A 365 0.02 -10.07 -12.23
C ALA A 365 1.04 -11.22 -12.17
N GLY A 366 2.15 -11.13 -12.90
CA GLY A 366 3.13 -12.21 -13.08
C GLY A 366 2.96 -12.96 -14.41
N ALA A 367 4.06 -13.45 -14.97
CA ALA A 367 4.08 -14.10 -16.30
C ALA A 367 3.28 -15.39 -16.39
N THR A 368 3.09 -16.10 -15.27
CA THR A 368 2.34 -17.37 -15.17
C THR A 368 0.90 -17.19 -14.69
N ALA A 369 0.44 -15.95 -14.50
CA ALA A 369 -0.90 -15.64 -14.01
C ALA A 369 -1.99 -16.08 -14.99
N THR A 370 -2.97 -16.85 -14.53
CA THR A 370 -4.10 -17.30 -15.36
C THR A 370 -5.44 -17.08 -14.68
N TRP A 371 -6.47 -16.90 -15.51
CA TRP A 371 -7.87 -16.77 -15.10
C TRP A 371 -8.68 -17.90 -15.72
N ASN A 372 -9.42 -18.64 -14.90
CA ASN A 372 -10.41 -19.60 -15.37
C ASN A 372 -11.81 -18.97 -15.37
N GLN A 373 -12.32 -18.69 -16.57
CA GLN A 373 -13.58 -17.97 -16.78
C GLN A 373 -14.81 -18.66 -16.16
N GLY A 374 -14.86 -20.00 -16.15
CA GLY A 374 -16.03 -20.74 -15.68
C GLY A 374 -16.09 -20.88 -14.15
N SER A 375 -14.94 -21.03 -13.50
CA SER A 375 -14.84 -21.18 -12.04
C SER A 375 -14.46 -19.89 -11.30
N GLY A 376 -14.08 -18.84 -12.02
CA GLY A 376 -13.66 -17.56 -11.43
C GLY A 376 -12.34 -17.64 -10.67
N ILE A 377 -11.48 -18.61 -10.98
CA ILE A 377 -10.23 -18.86 -10.27
C ILE A 377 -9.08 -18.10 -10.93
N CYS A 378 -8.43 -17.25 -10.13
CA CYS A 378 -7.13 -16.63 -10.39
C CYS A 378 -6.03 -17.59 -9.92
N ASN A 379 -5.12 -18.04 -10.80
CA ASN A 379 -3.98 -18.90 -10.43
C ASN A 379 -2.66 -18.17 -10.68
N ASN A 380 -1.65 -18.47 -9.85
CA ASN A 380 -0.27 -17.99 -9.95
C ASN A 380 -0.11 -16.46 -9.91
N VAL A 381 -1.14 -15.71 -9.51
CA VAL A 381 -1.13 -14.25 -9.50
C VAL A 381 -0.20 -13.75 -8.39
N THR A 382 0.79 -12.93 -8.73
CA THR A 382 1.77 -12.36 -7.79
C THR A 382 1.10 -11.65 -6.61
N CYS A 383 -0.01 -10.93 -6.85
CA CYS A 383 -0.82 -10.27 -5.82
C CYS A 383 -1.51 -11.23 -4.82
N HIS A 384 -1.63 -12.52 -5.15
CA HIS A 384 -2.30 -13.55 -4.34
C HIS A 384 -1.34 -14.71 -4.01
N GLY A 385 -0.08 -14.40 -3.70
CA GLY A 385 0.91 -15.39 -3.23
C GLY A 385 1.80 -16.01 -4.31
N GLY A 386 1.58 -15.67 -5.59
CA GLY A 386 2.43 -16.07 -6.71
C GLY A 386 2.22 -17.52 -7.15
N ALA A 387 3.25 -18.11 -7.78
CA ALA A 387 3.20 -19.46 -8.34
C ALA A 387 2.78 -20.51 -7.31
N GLY A 388 1.84 -21.39 -7.69
CA GLY A 388 1.27 -22.42 -6.82
C GLY A 388 0.15 -21.94 -5.89
N SER A 389 -0.17 -20.63 -5.86
CA SER A 389 -1.33 -20.09 -5.13
C SER A 389 -2.51 -19.81 -6.06
N SER A 390 -3.73 -19.93 -5.51
CA SER A 390 -4.99 -19.66 -6.22
C SER A 390 -5.96 -18.87 -5.33
N ALA A 391 -6.81 -18.06 -5.96
CA ALA A 391 -7.86 -17.29 -5.31
C ALA A 391 -9.13 -17.28 -6.16
N THR A 392 -10.31 -17.34 -5.55
CA THR A 392 -11.59 -17.34 -6.26
C THR A 392 -12.25 -15.96 -6.21
N TRP A 393 -12.68 -15.44 -7.36
CA TRP A 393 -13.39 -14.17 -7.44
C TRP A 393 -14.72 -14.22 -6.70
N GLY A 394 -15.03 -13.15 -5.97
CA GLY A 394 -16.18 -13.05 -5.06
C GLY A 394 -15.99 -13.76 -3.71
N ALA A 395 -14.94 -14.56 -3.52
CA ALA A 395 -14.62 -15.13 -2.21
C ALA A 395 -14.00 -14.08 -1.27
N THR A 396 -14.13 -14.32 0.04
CA THR A 396 -13.40 -13.59 1.08
C THR A 396 -12.09 -14.29 1.36
N LEU A 397 -10.96 -13.62 1.15
CA LEU A 397 -9.64 -14.08 1.58
C LEU A 397 -9.31 -13.57 2.98
N ASN A 398 -8.66 -14.42 3.76
CA ASN A 398 -8.15 -14.17 5.10
C ASN A 398 -6.61 -14.15 5.09
N CYS A 399 -6.00 -13.73 6.20
CA CYS A 399 -4.54 -13.58 6.29
C CYS A 399 -3.81 -14.91 6.03
N GLN A 400 -4.31 -16.03 6.57
CA GLN A 400 -3.69 -17.33 6.39
C GLN A 400 -3.76 -17.87 4.95
N ASP A 401 -4.65 -17.35 4.09
CA ASP A 401 -4.81 -17.85 2.73
C ASP A 401 -3.64 -17.40 1.82
N CYS A 402 -2.91 -16.35 2.23
CA CYS A 402 -1.70 -15.84 1.58
C CYS A 402 -0.42 -16.06 2.40
N HIS A 403 -0.49 -15.88 3.73
CA HIS A 403 0.66 -15.99 4.63
C HIS A 403 0.82 -17.39 5.24
N GLY A 404 -0.25 -18.16 5.35
CA GLY A 404 -0.18 -19.54 5.84
C GLY A 404 0.42 -20.45 4.78
N ASN A 405 1.41 -21.24 5.17
CA ASN A 405 1.95 -22.32 4.36
C ASN A 405 1.69 -23.63 5.13
N GLY A 406 1.10 -24.63 4.48
CA GLY A 406 0.51 -25.80 5.15
C GLY A 406 1.50 -26.53 6.06
N ALA A 407 2.36 -27.37 5.47
CA ALA A 407 3.41 -28.11 6.16
C ALA A 407 4.84 -27.65 5.79
N SER A 408 4.99 -26.70 4.86
CA SER A 408 6.30 -26.21 4.43
C SER A 408 6.92 -25.27 5.46
N ALA A 409 8.25 -25.25 5.50
CA ALA A 409 9.00 -24.37 6.40
C ALA A 409 8.63 -22.89 6.22
N SER A 410 8.70 -22.15 7.33
CA SER A 410 8.42 -20.72 7.38
C SER A 410 9.47 -19.92 6.62
N LEU A 411 9.03 -18.96 5.81
CA LEU A 411 9.85 -18.03 5.03
C LEU A 411 9.66 -16.63 5.62
N ALA A 412 10.52 -16.26 6.55
CA ALA A 412 10.52 -14.95 7.17
C ALA A 412 11.36 -13.96 6.33
N ASP A 413 10.69 -13.04 5.65
CA ASP A 413 11.37 -11.87 5.08
C ASP A 413 11.50 -10.79 6.16
N LEU A 414 12.76 -10.48 6.48
CA LEU A 414 13.17 -9.42 7.42
C LEU A 414 14.12 -8.42 6.74
N GLY A 415 14.09 -8.34 5.40
CA GLY A 415 14.87 -7.35 4.66
C GLY A 415 14.49 -5.92 5.04
N ALA A 416 15.41 -4.97 4.82
CA ALA A 416 15.26 -3.56 5.23
C ALA A 416 13.99 -2.86 4.69
N THR A 417 13.33 -3.43 3.67
CA THR A 417 12.07 -2.95 3.07
C THR A 417 11.06 -4.09 2.87
N PHE A 418 11.03 -5.10 3.76
CA PHE A 418 10.21 -6.32 3.63
C PHE A 418 8.72 -6.06 3.39
N TRP A 419 8.18 -4.93 3.88
CA TRP A 419 6.78 -4.56 3.65
C TRP A 419 6.45 -4.25 2.17
N SER A 420 7.45 -4.00 1.32
CA SER A 420 7.28 -3.52 -0.05
C SER A 420 8.20 -4.12 -1.12
N ASN A 421 9.12 -5.05 -0.78
CA ASN A 421 10.10 -5.60 -1.73
C ASN A 421 9.54 -6.63 -2.73
N GLY A 422 8.25 -6.97 -2.65
CA GLY A 422 7.59 -7.93 -3.54
C GLY A 422 7.54 -9.37 -3.02
N SER A 423 8.20 -9.68 -1.91
CA SER A 423 8.10 -10.97 -1.23
C SER A 423 6.85 -11.03 -0.34
N VAL A 424 6.32 -12.23 -0.13
CA VAL A 424 5.26 -12.49 0.86
C VAL A 424 5.85 -13.38 1.94
N SER A 425 5.98 -12.86 3.16
CA SER A 425 6.38 -13.66 4.32
C SER A 425 5.36 -14.77 4.56
N LYS A 426 5.84 -16.02 4.68
CA LYS A 426 5.00 -17.21 4.87
C LYS A 426 5.36 -17.93 6.18
N PHE A 427 4.37 -18.50 6.85
CA PHE A 427 4.54 -19.16 8.14
C PHE A 427 3.88 -20.54 8.17
N GLN A 428 4.55 -21.51 8.81
CA GLN A 428 4.08 -22.89 8.86
C GLN A 428 2.81 -23.02 9.73
N MET A 429 1.74 -23.55 9.15
CA MET A 429 0.43 -23.69 9.81
C MET A 429 0.35 -24.97 10.64
N THR A 430 0.69 -26.13 10.07
CA THR A 430 0.54 -27.46 10.68
C THR A 430 1.89 -28.16 10.90
N GLY A 431 1.89 -29.28 11.64
CA GLY A 431 3.12 -30.00 12.00
C GLY A 431 3.79 -29.52 13.29
N TYR A 432 4.98 -30.04 13.60
CA TYR A 432 5.76 -29.64 14.78
C TYR A 432 6.55 -28.36 14.49
N GLY A 433 6.54 -27.40 15.42
CA GLY A 433 7.18 -26.09 15.18
C GLY A 433 6.35 -25.19 14.26
N SER A 434 5.04 -25.20 14.45
CA SER A 434 4.06 -24.48 13.63
C SER A 434 3.08 -23.67 14.50
N TRP A 435 2.25 -22.85 13.83
CA TRP A 435 1.13 -22.13 14.44
C TRP A 435 0.26 -23.01 15.33
N ALA A 436 -0.19 -24.16 14.81
CA ALA A 436 -1.08 -25.08 15.51
C ALA A 436 -0.43 -25.89 16.64
N SER A 437 0.90 -26.03 16.67
CA SER A 437 1.60 -26.86 17.67
C SER A 437 2.32 -26.07 18.75
N LYS A 438 3.01 -24.97 18.37
CA LYS A 438 3.90 -24.18 19.23
C LYS A 438 3.51 -22.71 19.33
N GLY A 439 2.84 -22.14 18.32
CA GLY A 439 2.39 -20.73 18.32
C GLY A 439 1.08 -20.48 19.07
N HIS A 440 0.56 -19.25 18.99
CA HIS A 440 -0.76 -18.89 19.53
C HIS A 440 -1.95 -19.59 18.83
N GLY A 441 -1.70 -20.23 17.68
CA GLY A 441 -2.67 -21.09 17.00
C GLY A 441 -2.97 -22.41 17.70
N ARG A 442 -2.21 -22.80 18.72
CA ARG A 442 -2.49 -24.03 19.46
C ARG A 442 -3.91 -24.00 20.07
N ALA A 443 -4.72 -25.02 19.79
CA ALA A 443 -6.10 -25.10 20.26
C ALA A 443 -6.25 -25.58 21.71
N LEU A 444 -5.53 -26.64 22.08
CA LEU A 444 -5.78 -27.40 23.30
C LEU A 444 -4.49 -27.85 24.01
N GLY A 445 -4.63 -28.12 25.31
CA GLY A 445 -3.54 -28.53 26.19
C GLY A 445 -2.56 -27.39 26.49
N ASN A 446 -1.47 -27.73 27.18
CA ASN A 446 -0.49 -26.75 27.63
C ASN A 446 0.73 -26.67 26.70
N TYR A 447 1.38 -25.51 26.67
CA TYR A 447 2.67 -25.34 26.03
C TYR A 447 3.76 -26.11 26.79
N SER A 448 4.56 -26.86 26.04
CA SER A 448 5.72 -27.60 26.57
C SER A 448 6.72 -26.65 27.24
N GLY A 449 7.27 -27.07 28.38
CA GLY A 449 8.23 -26.30 29.19
C GLY A 449 7.63 -25.25 30.12
N SER A 450 6.56 -24.56 29.70
CA SER A 450 5.93 -23.52 30.53
C SER A 450 4.74 -24.02 31.34
N ALA A 451 4.10 -25.11 30.90
CA ALA A 451 2.79 -25.58 31.36
C ALA A 451 1.67 -24.54 31.27
N ASN A 452 1.87 -23.42 30.56
CA ASN A 452 0.82 -22.43 30.32
C ASN A 452 -0.24 -22.99 29.36
N PRO A 453 -1.53 -22.69 29.53
CA PRO A 453 -2.59 -23.12 28.61
C PRO A 453 -2.43 -22.50 27.23
N ALA A 454 -2.92 -23.21 26.21
CA ALA A 454 -2.94 -22.72 24.83
C ALA A 454 -3.79 -21.46 24.66
N ALA A 455 -3.37 -20.54 23.78
CA ALA A 455 -4.12 -19.31 23.50
C ALA A 455 -5.46 -19.58 22.76
N ASN A 456 -5.52 -20.67 22.00
CA ASN A 456 -6.70 -21.14 21.26
C ASN A 456 -7.32 -20.07 20.35
N PHE A 457 -6.52 -19.59 19.40
CA PHE A 457 -6.99 -18.65 18.37
C PHE A 457 -7.64 -19.37 17.17
N ILE A 458 -7.23 -20.60 16.82
CA ILE A 458 -7.74 -21.29 15.60
C ILE A 458 -9.23 -21.62 15.61
N ALA A 459 -9.88 -21.62 16.77
CA ALA A 459 -11.34 -21.80 16.88
C ALA A 459 -12.15 -20.60 16.32
N GLN A 460 -11.51 -19.64 15.66
CA GLN A 460 -12.10 -18.37 15.26
C GLN A 460 -11.68 -17.94 13.85
N ALA A 461 -12.66 -17.49 13.06
CA ALA A 461 -12.47 -17.11 11.65
C ALA A 461 -11.46 -15.97 11.40
N LYS A 462 -11.12 -15.20 12.46
CA LYS A 462 -10.26 -14.01 12.42
C LYS A 462 -9.02 -14.14 13.32
N GLN A 463 -8.51 -15.36 13.48
CA GLN A 463 -7.41 -15.72 14.40
C GLN A 463 -6.17 -14.81 14.38
N CYS A 464 -5.79 -14.23 13.23
CA CYS A 464 -4.64 -13.32 13.13
C CYS A 464 -4.94 -11.92 13.69
N GLU A 465 -6.21 -11.51 13.74
CA GLU A 465 -6.64 -10.17 14.15
C GLU A 465 -6.47 -9.90 15.65
N TYR A 466 -6.09 -10.93 16.43
CA TYR A 466 -5.69 -10.78 17.83
C TYR A 466 -4.34 -10.06 18.00
N CYS A 467 -3.49 -10.09 16.98
CA CYS A 467 -2.17 -9.43 16.98
C CYS A 467 -1.98 -8.48 15.79
N HIS A 468 -2.74 -8.65 14.71
CA HIS A 468 -2.65 -7.86 13.48
C HIS A 468 -3.90 -7.02 13.24
N ASP A 469 -3.73 -5.84 12.65
CA ASP A 469 -4.82 -4.97 12.23
C ASP A 469 -5.19 -5.26 10.77
N ALA A 470 -6.42 -5.72 10.53
CA ALA A 470 -6.92 -5.98 9.18
C ALA A 470 -7.11 -4.68 8.36
N THR A 471 -7.25 -3.52 8.99
CA THR A 471 -7.51 -2.22 8.35
C THR A 471 -6.25 -1.54 7.81
N VAL A 472 -5.08 -1.84 8.38
CA VAL A 472 -3.78 -1.28 7.96
C VAL A 472 -3.43 -1.80 6.56
N GLY A 473 -3.08 -0.95 5.61
CA GLY A 473 -2.68 -1.39 4.26
C GLY A 473 -1.41 -2.25 4.26
N HIS A 474 -1.25 -3.10 3.24
CA HIS A 474 0.08 -3.63 2.88
C HIS A 474 0.97 -2.48 2.36
N LYS A 475 2.29 -2.68 2.33
CA LYS A 475 3.27 -1.68 1.84
C LYS A 475 3.39 -0.39 2.67
N LEU A 476 3.01 -0.41 3.94
CA LEU A 476 3.11 0.74 4.87
C LEU A 476 4.32 0.62 5.80
N ALA A 477 5.33 1.47 5.60
CA ALA A 477 6.54 1.51 6.44
C ALA A 477 6.29 1.91 7.90
N SER A 478 5.18 2.60 8.19
CA SER A 478 4.80 3.08 9.52
C SER A 478 4.17 2.02 10.42
N ASN A 479 3.70 0.89 9.87
CA ASN A 479 3.29 -0.30 10.62
C ASN A 479 3.52 -1.53 9.71
N PRO A 480 4.78 -1.91 9.48
CA PRO A 480 5.14 -2.82 8.39
C PRO A 480 4.75 -4.28 8.67
N PHE A 481 4.59 -4.64 9.94
CA PHE A 481 4.03 -5.92 10.40
C PHE A 481 2.49 -5.91 10.49
N ARG A 482 1.84 -4.78 10.20
CA ARG A 482 0.38 -4.57 10.32
C ARG A 482 -0.13 -5.00 11.70
N LEU A 483 0.55 -4.63 12.78
CA LEU A 483 0.21 -5.04 14.14
C LEU A 483 -0.96 -4.21 14.70
N LEU A 484 -1.81 -4.85 15.51
CA LEU A 484 -2.90 -4.21 16.25
C LEU A 484 -2.35 -3.37 17.40
N SER A 485 -2.96 -2.21 17.65
CA SER A 485 -2.51 -1.27 18.71
C SER A 485 -1.05 -0.84 18.58
N TYR A 486 -0.52 -0.74 17.35
CA TYR A 486 0.88 -0.39 17.10
C TYR A 486 1.22 1.00 17.66
N SER A 487 1.96 1.02 18.78
CA SER A 487 2.33 2.20 19.56
C SER A 487 1.20 2.83 20.39
N THR A 488 0.98 2.33 21.62
CA THR A 488 0.11 3.00 22.62
C THR A 488 0.91 3.83 23.62
N ALA A 489 0.27 4.77 24.31
CA ALA A 489 0.90 5.55 25.38
C ALA A 489 1.38 4.68 26.56
N SER A 490 0.69 3.57 26.87
CA SER A 490 1.00 2.71 28.02
C SER A 490 2.11 1.68 27.76
N TYR A 491 2.30 1.26 26.51
CA TYR A 491 3.16 0.10 26.17
C TYR A 491 4.11 0.36 24.99
N GLY A 492 4.08 1.57 24.41
CA GLY A 492 4.80 1.88 23.18
C GLY A 492 4.50 0.84 22.09
N ARG A 493 5.52 0.53 21.28
CA ARG A 493 5.40 -0.45 20.20
C ARG A 493 5.23 -1.89 20.68
N ASN A 494 5.48 -2.19 21.97
CA ASN A 494 5.25 -3.52 22.56
C ASN A 494 3.78 -3.77 22.96
N ALA A 495 2.91 -2.78 22.78
CA ALA A 495 1.47 -2.92 22.93
C ALA A 495 0.86 -4.22 22.36
N PRO A 496 1.15 -4.67 21.11
CA PRO A 496 0.51 -5.86 20.52
C PRO A 496 0.68 -7.13 21.35
N CYS A 497 1.74 -7.22 22.15
CA CYS A 497 1.95 -8.29 23.12
C CYS A 497 1.39 -7.90 24.51
N LEU A 498 1.72 -6.69 24.98
CA LEU A 498 1.42 -6.28 26.34
C LEU A 498 -0.09 -6.08 26.62
N VAL A 499 -0.96 -5.79 25.65
CA VAL A 499 -2.42 -5.73 25.94
C VAL A 499 -2.95 -7.06 26.48
N CYS A 500 -2.37 -8.19 26.08
CA CYS A 500 -2.78 -9.53 26.49
C CYS A 500 -1.93 -10.13 27.62
N HIS A 501 -0.64 -9.79 27.66
CA HIS A 501 0.35 -10.45 28.53
C HIS A 501 0.79 -9.65 29.78
N SER A 502 0.46 -8.37 29.87
CA SER A 502 0.76 -7.55 31.07
C SER A 502 -0.20 -7.79 32.23
N ALA A 503 0.17 -7.30 33.42
CA ALA A 503 -0.58 -7.44 34.65
C ALA A 503 -1.98 -6.83 34.52
N SER A 504 -2.01 -5.60 34.02
CA SER A 504 -3.17 -4.72 33.84
C SER A 504 -3.80 -4.80 32.45
N GLY A 505 -3.19 -5.50 31.49
CA GLY A 505 -3.61 -5.54 30.08
C GLY A 505 -5.08 -5.91 29.89
N ALA A 506 -5.81 -5.17 29.06
CA ALA A 506 -7.24 -5.35 28.87
C ALA A 506 -7.62 -6.65 28.13
N GLY A 507 -6.68 -7.25 27.40
CA GLY A 507 -6.94 -8.24 26.35
C GLY A 507 -7.38 -7.59 25.04
N VAL A 508 -7.62 -8.44 24.04
CA VAL A 508 -8.12 -8.04 22.72
C VAL A 508 -9.41 -8.80 22.43
N THR A 509 -10.44 -8.12 21.92
CA THR A 509 -11.70 -8.75 21.49
C THR A 509 -11.75 -8.81 19.96
N VAL A 510 -11.84 -10.01 19.41
CA VAL A 510 -12.06 -10.24 17.98
C VAL A 510 -13.36 -11.01 17.82
N ASN A 511 -14.23 -10.58 16.92
CA ASN A 511 -15.52 -11.25 16.62
C ASN A 511 -16.34 -11.59 17.89
N GLY A 512 -16.42 -10.65 18.84
CA GLY A 512 -17.11 -10.82 20.12
C GLY A 512 -16.35 -11.64 21.19
N THR A 513 -15.24 -12.28 20.86
CA THR A 513 -14.47 -13.13 21.79
C THR A 513 -13.26 -12.41 22.34
N LEU A 514 -13.27 -12.13 23.65
CA LEU A 514 -12.11 -11.59 24.39
C LEU A 514 -11.04 -12.67 24.59
N LYS A 515 -9.77 -12.31 24.31
CA LYS A 515 -8.59 -13.08 24.70
C LYS A 515 -7.66 -12.23 25.56
N LYS A 516 -7.28 -12.79 26.70
CA LYS A 516 -6.34 -12.25 27.70
C LYS A 516 -5.63 -13.43 28.36
N ARG A 517 -4.44 -13.23 28.92
CA ARG A 517 -3.78 -14.25 29.75
C ARG A 517 -4.69 -14.71 30.90
N THR A 518 -4.66 -16.00 31.21
CA THR A 518 -5.41 -16.61 32.32
C THR A 518 -4.54 -16.94 33.55
N THR A 519 -3.21 -16.85 33.41
CA THR A 519 -2.25 -17.19 34.48
C THR A 519 -1.76 -15.94 35.20
N SER A 520 -1.33 -16.08 36.46
CA SER A 520 -0.77 -14.97 37.25
C SER A 520 0.58 -14.45 36.75
N LYS A 521 1.30 -15.22 35.93
CA LYS A 521 2.66 -14.91 35.43
C LYS A 521 2.59 -13.88 34.29
N ALA A 522 2.77 -12.60 34.64
CA ALA A 522 2.70 -11.47 33.71
C ALA A 522 4.07 -11.16 33.08
N ILE A 523 4.11 -10.22 32.14
CA ILE A 523 5.31 -9.53 31.64
C ILE A 523 4.97 -8.04 31.49
N GLU A 524 5.77 -7.11 32.05
CA GLU A 524 5.47 -5.66 32.00
C GLU A 524 6.47 -4.84 31.19
N ALA A 525 7.55 -5.47 30.72
CA ALA A 525 8.80 -4.79 30.38
C ALA A 525 9.51 -5.44 29.18
N ASP A 526 10.23 -4.63 28.40
CA ASP A 526 11.21 -5.05 27.40
C ASP A 526 12.64 -5.06 27.98
N HIS A 527 13.58 -5.69 27.29
CA HIS A 527 14.98 -5.85 27.73
C HIS A 527 15.90 -4.74 27.19
N TYR A 528 15.36 -3.62 26.74
CA TYR A 528 16.16 -2.47 26.33
C TYR A 528 16.57 -1.60 27.53
N GLY A 529 17.39 -0.58 27.31
CA GLY A 529 17.79 0.36 28.37
C GLY A 529 19.13 1.05 28.11
N THR A 530 19.63 1.82 29.07
CA THR A 530 20.84 2.67 28.93
C THR A 530 22.17 1.92 28.73
N LYS A 531 22.16 0.58 28.77
CA LYS A 531 23.31 -0.28 28.44
C LYS A 531 23.29 -0.80 27.00
N HIS A 532 22.18 -0.65 26.30
CA HIS A 532 22.05 -0.93 24.88
C HIS A 532 22.40 0.33 24.06
N THR A 533 22.90 0.15 22.84
CA THR A 533 23.29 1.24 21.93
C THR A 533 22.49 1.16 20.65
N SER A 534 22.52 2.18 19.79
CA SER A 534 21.87 2.12 18.46
C SER A 534 22.42 1.01 17.55
N ALA A 535 23.61 0.47 17.84
CA ALA A 535 24.22 -0.66 17.14
C ALA A 535 24.05 -2.01 17.87
N LEU A 536 23.45 -2.01 19.06
CA LEU A 536 23.15 -3.19 19.89
C LEU A 536 21.86 -2.88 20.67
N ASN A 537 20.71 -2.90 19.98
CA ASN A 537 19.39 -2.57 20.54
C ASN A 537 18.37 -3.72 20.45
N GLY A 538 18.84 -4.95 20.24
CA GLY A 538 18.00 -6.14 20.38
C GLY A 538 17.39 -6.26 21.77
N GLY A 539 16.15 -6.74 21.85
CA GLY A 539 15.38 -6.85 23.09
C GLY A 539 14.50 -5.63 23.40
N GLN A 540 14.48 -4.64 22.50
CA GLN A 540 13.60 -3.47 22.54
C GLN A 540 12.17 -3.77 22.11
N PHE A 541 12.00 -4.75 21.22
CA PHE A 541 10.69 -5.25 20.85
C PHE A 541 10.51 -6.68 21.33
N CYS A 542 9.32 -7.04 21.82
CA CYS A 542 9.04 -8.40 22.28
C CYS A 542 9.36 -9.45 21.20
N TRP A 543 9.22 -9.09 19.92
CA TRP A 543 9.52 -9.95 18.76
C TRP A 543 11.00 -10.00 18.33
N ASP A 544 11.87 -9.25 18.99
CA ASP A 544 13.32 -9.46 18.93
C ASP A 544 13.69 -10.82 19.55
N CYS A 545 12.91 -11.28 20.54
CA CYS A 545 13.11 -12.55 21.23
C CYS A 545 12.01 -13.59 20.93
N HIS A 546 10.75 -13.18 20.74
CA HIS A 546 9.61 -14.10 20.59
C HIS A 546 9.05 -14.13 19.17
N ASP A 547 8.75 -15.30 18.62
CA ASP A 547 7.89 -15.42 17.44
C ASP A 547 6.54 -16.05 17.83
N PRO A 548 5.46 -15.25 18.00
CA PRO A 548 4.15 -15.76 18.43
C PRO A 548 3.54 -16.77 17.44
N HIS A 549 4.09 -16.87 16.23
CA HIS A 549 3.68 -17.86 15.26
C HIS A 549 4.24 -19.26 15.55
N GLY A 550 5.30 -19.39 16.35
CA GLY A 550 5.91 -20.68 16.73
C GLY A 550 6.62 -21.41 15.58
N THR A 551 7.06 -20.66 14.57
CA THR A 551 7.40 -20.98 13.16
C THR A 551 8.75 -21.61 12.88
N SER A 552 9.69 -21.47 13.80
CA SER A 552 10.90 -22.29 13.84
C SER A 552 11.37 -22.37 15.27
N ASN A 553 11.19 -23.54 15.89
CA ASN A 553 12.13 -24.26 16.76
C ASN A 553 11.49 -25.11 17.88
N SER A 554 12.35 -25.92 18.48
CA SER A 554 12.12 -26.70 19.69
C SER A 554 12.17 -25.89 20.99
N ASN A 555 12.29 -24.55 20.95
CA ASN A 555 12.44 -23.76 22.17
C ASN A 555 11.11 -23.60 22.91
N HIS A 556 11.22 -23.31 24.20
CA HIS A 556 10.09 -23.01 25.05
C HIS A 556 9.73 -21.51 24.96
N TYR A 557 8.51 -21.14 25.37
CA TYR A 557 8.05 -19.74 25.40
C TYR A 557 8.09 -18.99 24.05
N MET A 558 8.02 -19.72 22.93
CA MET A 558 8.06 -19.15 21.57
C MET A 558 9.32 -18.31 21.29
N VAL A 559 10.42 -18.55 22.00
CA VAL A 559 11.70 -17.87 21.78
C VAL A 559 12.26 -18.28 20.42
N ARG A 560 12.47 -17.33 19.50
CA ARG A 560 12.92 -17.59 18.12
C ARG A 560 14.34 -18.16 18.05
N SER A 561 14.70 -18.79 16.93
CA SER A 561 16.00 -19.48 16.77
C SER A 561 17.16 -18.49 16.80
N ASN A 562 17.11 -17.50 15.92
CA ASN A 562 18.13 -16.45 15.84
C ASN A 562 17.47 -15.16 16.33
N LEU A 563 17.86 -14.70 17.53
CA LEU A 563 17.27 -13.51 18.16
C LEU A 563 17.71 -12.26 17.39
N ALA A 564 16.98 -11.16 17.49
CA ALA A 564 17.47 -9.89 16.96
C ALA A 564 18.52 -9.30 17.90
N GLN A 565 19.73 -9.06 17.39
CA GLN A 565 20.78 -8.29 18.08
C GLN A 565 20.63 -6.78 17.80
N VAL A 566 20.05 -6.42 16.65
CA VAL A 566 19.79 -5.04 16.22
C VAL A 566 18.45 -4.97 15.49
N SER A 567 17.61 -4.01 15.86
CA SER A 567 16.30 -3.76 15.26
C SER A 567 16.16 -2.28 14.85
N ASN A 568 15.58 -2.01 13.69
CA ASN A 568 15.43 -0.64 13.19
C ASN A 568 14.41 0.16 14.03
N LEU A 569 14.81 1.31 14.60
CA LEU A 569 13.94 2.10 15.48
C LEU A 569 12.65 2.63 14.79
N ALA A 570 12.70 2.92 13.49
CA ALA A 570 11.59 3.52 12.76
C ALA A 570 10.54 2.48 12.34
N THR A 571 10.96 1.27 11.96
CA THR A 571 10.09 0.18 11.45
C THR A 571 9.86 -0.95 12.46
N SER A 572 10.69 -1.02 13.51
CA SER A 572 10.83 -2.14 14.45
C SER A 572 11.15 -3.48 13.81
N ALA A 573 11.73 -3.47 12.60
CA ALA A 573 12.17 -4.67 11.91
C ALA A 573 13.55 -5.11 12.43
N PRO A 574 13.75 -6.41 12.76
CA PRO A 574 15.08 -6.97 12.98
C PRO A 574 15.98 -6.73 11.77
N THR A 575 17.14 -6.12 11.99
CA THR A 575 18.15 -5.82 10.96
C THR A 575 19.41 -6.65 11.10
N THR A 576 19.66 -7.23 12.27
CA THR A 576 20.77 -8.16 12.51
C THR A 576 20.31 -9.22 13.49
N LEU A 577 20.49 -10.49 13.12
CA LEU A 577 20.13 -11.65 13.93
C LEU A 577 21.38 -12.32 14.50
N THR A 578 21.25 -13.02 15.62
CA THR A 578 22.32 -13.84 16.18
C THR A 578 22.81 -14.87 15.15
N SER A 579 24.11 -14.94 14.91
CA SER A 579 24.70 -15.96 14.03
C SER A 579 24.56 -17.37 14.63
N THR A 580 24.72 -17.49 15.95
CA THR A 580 24.42 -18.71 16.71
C THR A 580 22.93 -18.86 16.96
N ALA A 581 22.39 -20.06 16.71
CA ALA A 581 21.02 -20.40 17.04
C ALA A 581 20.85 -20.67 18.55
N THR A 582 19.84 -20.06 19.13
CA THR A 582 19.43 -20.16 20.53
C THR A 582 18.85 -21.53 20.83
N VAL A 583 19.29 -22.14 21.93
CA VAL A 583 18.67 -23.32 22.54
C VAL A 583 18.14 -22.92 23.92
N PHE A 584 16.82 -22.69 24.00
CA PHE A 584 16.13 -22.32 25.23
C PHE A 584 15.06 -23.36 25.58
N ARG A 585 15.41 -24.28 26.47
CA ARG A 585 14.53 -25.36 26.93
C ARG A 585 14.58 -25.46 28.45
N LEU A 586 13.69 -24.76 29.13
CA LEU A 586 13.53 -24.90 30.58
C LEU A 586 13.15 -26.34 30.96
N SER A 587 13.86 -26.89 31.94
CA SER A 587 13.57 -28.16 32.61
C SER A 587 12.36 -28.06 33.55
N ALA A 588 12.01 -29.15 34.25
CA ALA A 588 10.96 -29.13 35.27
C ALA A 588 11.33 -28.25 36.49
N THR A 589 12.63 -28.17 36.81
CA THR A 589 13.20 -27.37 37.91
C THR A 589 14.31 -26.45 37.39
N PRO A 590 13.99 -25.34 36.70
CA PRO A 590 14.99 -24.59 35.94
C PRO A 590 16.13 -24.00 36.75
N THR A 591 17.33 -24.21 36.24
CA THR A 591 18.60 -23.71 36.77
C THR A 591 19.20 -22.66 35.82
N GLY A 592 20.35 -22.06 36.16
CA GLY A 592 21.04 -21.12 35.28
C GLY A 592 21.49 -21.75 33.96
N THR A 593 21.84 -23.04 33.98
CA THR A 593 22.24 -23.80 32.79
C THR A 593 21.15 -23.96 31.73
N ASP A 594 19.88 -23.70 32.05
CA ASP A 594 18.77 -23.68 31.07
C ASP A 594 18.70 -22.35 30.29
N TYR A 595 19.30 -21.28 30.83
CA TYR A 595 19.33 -19.93 30.24
C TYR A 595 20.67 -19.64 29.57
N ALA A 596 21.78 -20.09 30.16
CA ALA A 596 23.13 -19.85 29.69
C ALA A 596 23.99 -21.12 29.72
N LYS A 597 25.03 -21.19 28.90
CA LYS A 597 25.97 -22.33 28.83
C LYS A 597 27.35 -21.88 29.31
N SER A 598 27.92 -22.67 30.22
CA SER A 598 29.28 -22.48 30.77
C SER A 598 30.39 -22.92 29.81
N ALA A 599 30.04 -23.67 28.76
CA ALA A 599 30.98 -24.19 27.76
C ALA A 599 30.41 -24.04 26.35
N ALA A 600 31.29 -24.06 25.35
CA ALA A 600 30.90 -24.01 23.95
C ALA A 600 30.14 -25.30 23.53
N PRO A 601 29.17 -25.21 22.59
CA PRO A 601 28.71 -23.99 21.92
C PRO A 601 27.81 -23.14 22.81
N PHE A 602 28.11 -21.84 22.91
CA PHE A 602 27.44 -20.85 23.76
C PHE A 602 26.04 -20.46 23.23
N THR A 603 25.14 -21.44 23.26
CA THR A 603 23.81 -21.44 22.63
C THR A 603 22.68 -20.98 23.56
N GLY A 604 22.97 -20.63 24.82
CA GLY A 604 21.97 -20.14 25.76
C GLY A 604 21.39 -18.79 25.34
N VAL A 605 20.14 -18.53 25.72
CA VAL A 605 19.40 -17.28 25.39
C VAL A 605 20.14 -16.01 25.82
N CYS A 606 20.90 -16.07 26.92
CA CYS A 606 21.75 -14.97 27.36
C CYS A 606 23.05 -14.87 26.55
N ASN A 607 23.71 -16.01 26.29
CA ASN A 607 24.99 -16.07 25.60
C ASN A 607 24.90 -15.44 24.20
N VAL A 608 23.92 -15.85 23.38
CA VAL A 608 23.86 -15.51 21.95
C VAL A 608 23.75 -14.01 21.65
N CYS A 609 23.34 -13.21 22.63
CA CYS A 609 23.23 -11.74 22.50
C CYS A 609 24.37 -11.01 23.22
N HIS A 610 24.72 -11.37 24.45
CA HIS A 610 25.63 -10.54 25.25
C HIS A 610 27.10 -10.62 24.80
N THR A 611 27.69 -9.48 24.46
CA THR A 611 29.13 -9.33 24.14
C THR A 611 29.94 -8.72 25.27
N THR A 612 29.31 -7.91 26.13
CA THR A 612 29.98 -7.05 27.12
C THR A 612 29.57 -7.31 28.58
N THR A 613 28.82 -8.38 28.86
CA THR A 613 28.48 -8.76 30.24
C THR A 613 29.65 -9.44 30.94
N SER A 614 29.74 -9.30 32.27
CA SER A 614 30.78 -9.96 33.07
C SER A 614 30.67 -11.49 33.12
N HIS A 615 29.50 -12.03 32.79
CA HIS A 615 29.17 -13.45 32.83
C HIS A 615 28.39 -13.84 31.56
N TYR A 616 28.60 -15.07 31.08
CA TYR A 616 27.90 -15.69 29.94
C TYR A 616 27.74 -14.81 28.69
N THR A 617 28.83 -14.63 27.95
CA THR A 617 28.85 -13.90 26.68
C THR A 617 28.68 -14.85 25.48
N GLN A 618 28.72 -14.29 24.26
CA GLN A 618 28.79 -15.04 23.00
C GLN A 618 30.06 -15.91 22.88
N THR A 619 31.10 -15.62 23.65
CA THR A 619 32.45 -16.22 23.53
C THR A 619 32.98 -16.85 24.82
N ALA A 620 32.28 -16.69 25.94
CA ALA A 620 32.69 -17.22 27.24
C ALA A 620 31.48 -17.60 28.11
N GLY A 621 31.69 -18.55 29.01
CA GLY A 621 30.74 -18.94 30.05
C GLY A 621 31.48 -19.34 31.32
N ASP A 622 30.80 -19.26 32.46
CA ASP A 622 31.39 -19.55 33.77
C ASP A 622 30.37 -20.28 34.67
N SER A 623 30.61 -20.33 35.98
CA SER A 623 29.74 -20.96 36.97
C SER A 623 28.80 -19.99 37.69
N HIS A 624 28.66 -18.74 37.25
CA HIS A 624 27.86 -17.72 37.93
C HIS A 624 26.41 -18.20 38.09
N ASN A 625 26.00 -18.51 39.33
CA ASN A 625 24.65 -18.97 39.68
C ASN A 625 24.11 -20.11 38.78
N SER A 626 24.97 -21.00 38.28
CA SER A 626 24.61 -22.02 37.29
C SER A 626 23.51 -23.00 37.75
N THR A 627 23.37 -23.20 39.07
CA THR A 627 22.32 -24.01 39.70
C THR A 627 21.03 -23.24 40.02
N THR A 628 21.01 -21.91 39.87
CA THR A 628 19.88 -21.05 40.23
C THR A 628 19.22 -20.45 38.99
N ARG A 629 17.88 -20.50 38.91
CA ARG A 629 17.10 -19.87 37.84
C ARG A 629 17.50 -18.39 37.69
N CYS A 630 18.04 -18.00 36.52
CA CYS A 630 18.50 -16.62 36.28
C CYS A 630 17.41 -15.58 36.59
N THR A 631 16.14 -15.85 36.27
CA THR A 631 15.03 -14.92 36.50
C THR A 631 14.59 -14.74 37.95
N SER A 632 15.25 -15.39 38.91
CA SER A 632 15.12 -15.03 40.34
C SER A 632 15.89 -13.75 40.67
N CYS A 633 17.01 -13.51 39.99
CA CYS A 633 17.83 -12.29 40.13
C CYS A 633 17.63 -11.30 38.97
N HIS A 634 17.27 -11.80 37.78
CA HIS A 634 17.06 -11.03 36.55
C HIS A 634 15.58 -11.12 36.13
N SER A 635 14.71 -10.37 36.80
CA SER A 635 13.26 -10.51 36.65
C SER A 635 12.75 -10.14 35.25
N HIS A 636 11.94 -11.02 34.63
CA HIS A 636 11.32 -10.73 33.32
C HIS A 636 10.15 -9.72 33.40
N VAL A 637 9.67 -9.37 34.61
CA VAL A 637 8.59 -8.38 34.75
C VAL A 637 9.10 -6.94 34.87
N GLY A 638 10.39 -6.73 35.15
CA GLY A 638 10.95 -5.39 35.41
C GLY A 638 10.29 -4.67 36.61
N SER A 639 10.47 -3.35 36.69
CA SER A 639 9.57 -2.46 37.43
C SER A 639 8.44 -2.01 36.52
N SER A 640 7.21 -1.94 37.05
CA SER A 640 5.95 -1.69 36.32
C SER A 640 6.09 -0.75 35.12
N HIS A 641 5.99 -1.33 33.91
CA HIS A 641 5.90 -0.64 32.61
C HIS A 641 7.15 0.13 32.12
N GLY A 642 8.37 -0.28 32.48
CA GLY A 642 9.62 0.30 31.97
C GLY A 642 10.57 -0.71 31.30
N SER A 643 11.52 -0.21 30.49
CA SER A 643 12.59 -1.01 29.84
C SER A 643 13.67 -1.41 30.85
N ASP A 644 13.32 -2.38 31.70
CA ASP A 644 14.14 -2.88 32.80
C ASP A 644 13.97 -4.42 32.98
N ALA A 645 13.42 -5.14 31.99
CA ALA A 645 13.33 -6.60 32.05
C ALA A 645 14.74 -7.22 32.08
N PHE A 646 14.91 -8.30 32.84
CA PHE A 646 16.19 -8.98 33.11
C PHE A 646 17.31 -8.09 33.67
N LYS A 647 17.03 -6.84 34.07
CA LYS A 647 17.95 -6.04 34.87
C LYS A 647 18.19 -6.77 36.20
N PRO A 648 19.44 -6.89 36.67
CA PRO A 648 19.72 -7.52 37.95
C PRO A 648 19.06 -6.70 39.08
N THR A 649 18.26 -7.36 39.92
CA THR A 649 17.63 -6.75 41.10
C THR A 649 18.70 -6.43 42.14
N GLY A 650 19.25 -5.22 42.08
CA GLY A 650 20.42 -4.77 42.84
C GLY A 650 20.18 -4.49 44.33
N GLY A 651 19.89 -5.54 45.11
CA GLY A 651 20.01 -5.55 46.57
C GLY A 651 18.90 -4.83 47.37
N HIS A 652 18.87 -5.11 48.68
CA HIS A 652 17.96 -4.48 49.63
C HIS A 652 18.25 -2.98 49.78
N THR A 653 17.20 -2.17 49.91
CA THR A 653 17.30 -0.73 50.20
C THR A 653 17.62 -0.46 51.68
N VAL A 654 18.74 -1.02 52.17
CA VAL A 654 19.34 -0.58 53.45
C VAL A 654 20.22 0.65 53.19
N PRO A 655 20.64 1.43 54.21
CA PRO A 655 21.29 2.74 53.99
C PRO A 655 22.67 2.71 53.31
N TYR A 656 23.18 1.53 52.97
CA TYR A 656 24.27 1.31 52.02
C TYR A 656 23.88 0.19 51.06
N TYR A 657 24.10 0.38 49.76
CA TYR A 657 23.96 -0.69 48.77
C TYR A 657 24.72 -1.94 49.21
N GLY A 658 24.10 -3.12 49.04
CA GLY A 658 24.66 -4.40 49.51
C GLY A 658 26.07 -4.71 48.97
N SER A 659 26.43 -4.17 47.79
CA SER A 659 27.78 -4.18 47.25
C SER A 659 28.81 -3.53 48.18
N THR A 660 28.50 -2.37 48.76
CA THR A 660 29.41 -1.65 49.66
C THR A 660 29.60 -2.37 50.99
N HIS A 661 28.53 -2.99 51.52
CA HIS A 661 28.63 -3.87 52.68
C HIS A 661 29.48 -5.11 52.38
N ASN A 662 29.31 -5.75 51.22
CA ASN A 662 30.11 -6.89 50.79
C ASN A 662 31.61 -6.52 50.68
N SER A 663 31.92 -5.37 50.06
CA SER A 663 33.28 -4.83 49.95
C SER A 663 33.91 -4.50 51.30
N ALA A 664 33.13 -4.02 52.27
CA ALA A 664 33.62 -3.67 53.61
C ALA A 664 33.71 -4.87 54.56
N ALA A 665 32.88 -5.90 54.36
CA ALA A 665 32.89 -7.12 55.17
C ALA A 665 34.13 -7.97 54.90
N GLY A 666 34.52 -8.13 53.62
CA GLY A 666 35.86 -8.45 53.13
C GLY A 666 36.52 -9.78 53.57
N ALA A 667 35.95 -10.50 54.53
CA ALA A 667 36.51 -11.69 55.15
C ALA A 667 35.41 -12.70 55.52
N SER A 668 35.82 -13.95 55.73
CA SER A 668 34.94 -15.04 56.17
C SER A 668 34.16 -14.66 57.44
N PRO A 669 32.85 -14.95 57.53
CA PRO A 669 32.04 -15.78 56.64
C PRO A 669 31.29 -15.03 55.50
N PHE A 670 31.58 -13.75 55.24
CA PHE A 670 30.69 -12.87 54.46
C PHE A 670 31.20 -12.53 53.05
N SER A 671 31.81 -13.49 52.33
CA SER A 671 32.31 -13.29 50.95
C SER A 671 31.22 -13.39 49.87
N SER A 672 29.98 -13.69 50.24
CA SER A 672 28.83 -13.80 49.32
C SER A 672 27.52 -13.45 50.04
N CYS A 673 26.45 -13.23 49.27
CA CYS A 673 25.11 -12.97 49.78
C CYS A 673 24.65 -14.01 50.81
N THR A 674 25.05 -15.28 50.62
CA THR A 674 24.67 -16.41 51.48
C THR A 674 25.01 -16.18 52.95
N GLY A 675 26.19 -15.61 53.26
CA GLY A 675 26.63 -15.39 54.64
C GLY A 675 25.71 -14.46 55.45
N CYS A 676 25.00 -13.55 54.78
CA CYS A 676 24.01 -12.64 55.38
C CYS A 676 22.59 -13.24 55.45
N HIS A 677 22.28 -14.23 54.60
CA HIS A 677 20.93 -14.80 54.48
C HIS A 677 20.73 -16.13 55.20
N THR A 678 21.79 -16.84 55.60
CA THR A 678 21.69 -18.12 56.34
C THR A 678 21.94 -17.99 57.85
N ASN A 679 22.43 -16.83 58.33
CA ASN A 679 22.62 -16.57 59.76
C ASN A 679 21.40 -15.86 60.35
N THR A 680 20.48 -16.60 60.96
CA THR A 680 19.36 -16.03 61.75
C THR A 680 19.38 -16.58 63.18
N LYS A 681 19.20 -15.70 64.17
CA LYS A 681 19.09 -16.09 65.60
C LYS A 681 17.68 -16.51 66.00
N ASN A 682 16.70 -16.15 65.17
CA ASN A 682 15.29 -16.20 65.47
C ASN A 682 14.57 -17.01 64.40
N ALA A 683 13.84 -18.04 64.81
CA ALA A 683 13.06 -18.91 63.92
C ALA A 683 11.99 -18.14 63.13
N SER A 684 11.59 -16.95 63.58
CA SER A 684 10.68 -16.04 62.86
C SER A 684 11.28 -15.37 61.61
N TYR A 685 12.56 -15.59 61.30
CA TYR A 685 13.22 -15.16 60.05
C TYR A 685 13.63 -16.38 59.19
N PRO A 686 12.68 -17.04 58.49
CA PRO A 686 12.98 -18.16 57.60
C PRO A 686 13.58 -17.70 56.26
N TYR A 687 14.43 -18.54 55.68
CA TYR A 687 14.97 -18.39 54.33
C TYR A 687 14.16 -19.24 53.32
N PRO A 688 13.91 -18.76 52.08
CA PRO A 688 14.23 -17.44 51.54
C PRO A 688 13.18 -16.38 51.93
N GLN A 689 13.63 -15.13 52.12
CA GLN A 689 12.75 -14.00 52.43
C GLN A 689 12.16 -13.33 51.18
N ALA A 690 11.07 -12.58 51.39
CA ALA A 690 10.44 -11.76 50.37
C ALA A 690 11.33 -10.58 49.94
N VAL A 691 11.18 -10.15 48.69
CA VAL A 691 11.93 -9.02 48.10
C VAL A 691 11.69 -7.74 48.89
N GLY A 692 12.78 -7.03 49.22
CA GLY A 692 12.74 -5.76 49.97
C GLY A 692 12.83 -5.90 51.49
N VAL A 693 12.72 -7.11 52.05
CA VAL A 693 12.99 -7.35 53.47
C VAL A 693 14.50 -7.34 53.71
N ALA A 694 14.95 -6.58 54.72
CA ALA A 694 16.36 -6.54 55.10
C ALA A 694 16.72 -7.75 55.98
N PRO A 695 17.94 -8.31 55.87
CA PRO A 695 18.42 -9.31 56.82
C PRO A 695 18.52 -8.74 58.24
N ASP A 696 18.42 -9.61 59.26
CA ASP A 696 18.51 -9.21 60.67
C ASP A 696 19.92 -8.69 61.01
N CYS A 697 20.06 -7.36 60.97
CA CYS A 697 21.31 -6.67 61.24
C CYS A 697 21.79 -6.88 62.68
N GLN A 698 20.89 -7.08 63.65
CA GLN A 698 21.25 -7.22 65.07
C GLN A 698 21.95 -8.56 65.35
N ASN A 699 21.81 -9.53 64.45
CA ASN A 699 22.47 -10.82 64.55
C ASN A 699 24.00 -10.72 64.41
N CYS A 700 24.50 -9.66 63.77
CA CYS A 700 25.93 -9.30 63.71
C CYS A 700 26.26 -8.03 64.51
N HIS A 701 25.37 -7.04 64.54
CA HIS A 701 25.55 -5.77 65.27
C HIS A 701 24.84 -5.83 66.63
N THR A 702 25.52 -6.40 67.64
CA THR A 702 24.91 -6.74 68.94
C THR A 702 24.66 -5.55 69.88
N LYS A 703 24.94 -4.31 69.48
CA LYS A 703 24.56 -3.12 70.25
C LYS A 703 23.15 -2.70 69.84
N ALA A 704 22.28 -2.53 70.83
CA ALA A 704 20.96 -1.96 70.63
C ALA A 704 21.04 -0.55 70.01
N ALA A 705 19.97 -0.15 69.31
CA ALA A 705 19.84 1.22 68.82
C ALA A 705 19.92 2.22 70.00
N PRO A 706 20.39 3.47 69.77
CA PRO A 706 20.49 4.49 70.80
C PRO A 706 19.14 4.66 71.54
N VAL A 707 19.17 4.54 72.87
CA VAL A 707 17.96 4.51 73.70
C VAL A 707 17.29 5.88 73.68
N GLY A 708 16.00 5.94 73.29
CA GLY A 708 15.18 7.14 73.42
C GLY A 708 14.29 7.51 72.23
N ASN A 709 14.34 6.80 71.10
CA ASN A 709 13.46 7.08 69.95
C ASN A 709 12.94 5.79 69.31
N THR A 710 11.67 5.49 69.52
CA THR A 710 10.97 4.29 68.99
C THR A 710 10.74 4.33 67.47
N THR A 711 11.00 5.47 66.82
CA THR A 711 10.70 5.70 65.39
C THR A 711 11.96 5.69 64.50
N SER A 712 13.16 5.83 65.06
CA SER A 712 14.38 6.16 64.26
C SER A 712 15.47 5.08 64.16
N GLY A 713 15.34 3.95 64.87
CA GLY A 713 16.13 2.72 64.67
C GLY A 713 17.64 2.91 64.37
N CYS A 714 18.16 2.12 63.43
CA CYS A 714 19.55 2.22 62.94
C CYS A 714 19.78 3.48 62.05
N TYR A 715 18.71 4.09 61.55
CA TYR A 715 18.75 5.25 60.66
C TYR A 715 19.37 6.51 61.30
N SER A 716 19.35 6.56 62.64
CA SER A 716 20.03 7.57 63.47
C SER A 716 21.54 7.71 63.17
N CYS A 717 22.22 6.62 62.82
CA CYS A 717 23.64 6.61 62.49
C CYS A 717 23.93 6.35 61.00
N HIS A 718 22.99 5.72 60.28
CA HIS A 718 23.22 5.22 58.93
C HIS A 718 22.54 6.03 57.82
N GLY A 719 21.66 6.98 58.16
CA GLY A 719 20.82 7.67 57.18
C GLY A 719 19.59 6.85 56.78
N ALA A 720 18.67 7.44 56.02
CA ALA A 720 17.50 6.71 55.52
C ALA A 720 17.76 6.06 54.15
N SER A 721 16.97 5.04 53.85
CA SER A 721 16.99 4.32 52.58
C SER A 721 16.67 5.23 51.39
N GLY A 722 17.55 5.25 50.37
CA GLY A 722 17.30 5.94 49.09
C GLY A 722 17.89 7.35 48.93
N ALA A 723 18.71 7.83 49.87
CA ALA A 723 19.41 9.11 49.69
C ALA A 723 20.41 9.05 48.50
N THR A 724 20.39 10.09 47.65
CA THR A 724 21.28 10.22 46.48
C THR A 724 22.10 11.52 46.53
N GLY A 725 23.22 11.57 45.81
CA GLY A 725 24.12 12.73 45.75
C GLY A 725 25.01 12.91 46.99
N THR A 726 25.37 14.16 47.30
CA THR A 726 26.30 14.51 48.40
C THR A 726 25.75 14.30 49.82
N ASN A 727 24.52 13.78 49.97
CA ASN A 727 23.86 13.53 51.26
C ASN A 727 23.87 12.06 51.70
N ILE A 728 24.68 11.20 51.05
CA ILE A 728 24.88 9.80 51.47
C ILE A 728 25.36 9.75 52.93
N GLY A 729 24.61 9.04 53.79
CA GLY A 729 24.90 8.87 55.21
C GLY A 729 24.28 9.88 56.17
N ARG A 730 23.47 10.85 55.71
CA ARG A 730 22.74 11.77 56.61
C ARG A 730 21.39 11.18 57.06
N PRO A 731 21.02 11.28 58.36
CA PRO A 731 19.66 10.98 58.83
C PRO A 731 18.61 11.79 58.07
N ALA A 732 17.61 11.13 57.49
CA ALA A 732 16.55 11.82 56.77
C ALA A 732 15.47 12.32 57.71
N THR A 733 15.62 13.57 58.15
CA THR A 733 14.54 14.55 58.10
C THR A 733 15.19 15.92 57.94
N ALA A 734 14.72 16.71 56.97
CA ALA A 734 14.95 18.14 57.06
C ALA A 734 14.23 18.65 58.31
N ASN A 735 14.91 19.46 59.13
CA ASN A 735 14.35 20.16 60.29
C ASN A 735 14.00 19.33 61.56
N THR A 736 14.96 18.60 62.14
CA THR A 736 14.97 18.36 63.60
C THR A 736 16.36 18.66 64.20
N THR A 737 16.40 19.31 65.36
CA THR A 737 17.61 19.92 65.96
C THR A 737 18.31 19.01 66.99
N SER A 738 18.28 17.69 66.77
CA SER A 738 18.62 16.68 67.78
C SER A 738 19.56 15.59 67.22
N PHE A 739 20.88 15.83 67.32
CA PHE A 739 21.91 14.80 67.11
C PHE A 739 22.58 14.45 68.44
N PRO A 740 22.77 13.16 68.79
CA PRO A 740 23.53 12.74 69.97
C PRO A 740 25.04 12.65 69.64
N ASP A 741 25.99 12.90 70.55
CA ASP A 741 25.92 13.60 71.84
C ASP A 741 27.35 14.03 72.23
N ARG A 742 27.56 15.34 72.46
CA ARG A 742 27.97 15.84 73.78
C ARG A 742 27.34 17.21 73.99
N ARG A 743 26.36 17.27 74.90
CA ARG A 743 25.73 18.49 75.41
C ARG A 743 26.77 19.56 75.82
N GLY A 744 26.73 20.75 75.17
CA GLY A 744 27.21 22.00 75.78
C GLY A 744 28.26 22.86 75.04
N GLN A 745 28.80 22.47 73.88
CA GLN A 745 29.99 23.15 73.31
C GLN A 745 29.81 24.02 72.05
N HIS A 746 28.58 24.26 71.56
CA HIS A 746 28.36 25.13 70.38
C HIS A 746 27.15 26.04 70.57
N ALA A 747 27.33 27.35 70.35
CA ALA A 747 26.25 28.32 70.18
C ALA A 747 25.61 28.15 68.79
N ARG A 748 24.31 28.43 68.67
CA ARG A 748 23.46 27.88 67.59
C ARG A 748 23.52 28.58 66.21
N SER A 749 24.32 29.63 66.00
CA SER A 749 24.08 30.58 64.90
C SER A 749 25.07 30.63 63.72
N GLU A 750 26.22 29.93 63.71
CA GLU A 750 27.30 30.27 62.76
C GLU A 750 27.88 29.13 61.87
N HIS A 751 27.12 28.08 61.58
CA HIS A 751 27.64 26.95 60.77
C HIS A 751 26.76 26.58 59.56
N ASN A 752 27.05 27.22 58.41
CA ASN A 752 26.60 26.81 57.07
C ASN A 752 27.61 25.87 56.35
N VAL A 753 28.56 25.28 57.07
CA VAL A 753 29.58 24.36 56.55
C VAL A 753 29.49 22.97 57.18
N ALA A 754 29.88 21.94 56.42
CA ALA A 754 29.87 20.56 56.88
C ALA A 754 30.90 20.33 57.99
N CYS A 755 30.60 19.43 58.94
CA CYS A 755 31.44 19.13 60.12
C CYS A 755 32.88 18.73 59.77
N THR A 756 33.08 18.12 58.60
CA THR A 756 34.40 17.75 58.04
C THR A 756 35.33 18.94 57.80
N THR A 757 34.78 20.14 57.66
CA THR A 757 35.54 21.39 57.44
C THR A 757 36.29 21.81 58.70
N CYS A 758 35.71 21.58 59.88
CA CYS A 758 36.31 21.95 61.18
C CYS A 758 36.92 20.73 61.92
N HIS A 759 36.41 19.52 61.65
CA HIS A 759 36.92 18.27 62.22
C HIS A 759 37.59 17.42 61.15
N ALA A 760 38.83 17.77 60.78
CA ALA A 760 39.65 17.03 59.82
C ALA A 760 39.93 15.56 60.20
N TRP A 761 39.69 15.19 61.47
CA TRP A 761 39.86 13.84 62.02
C TRP A 761 38.52 13.15 62.34
N GLY A 762 37.41 13.72 61.85
CA GLY A 762 36.03 13.27 62.07
C GLY A 762 35.44 12.45 60.91
N THR A 763 36.22 12.03 59.92
CA THR A 763 35.75 11.09 58.89
C THR A 763 35.70 9.67 59.45
N GLY A 764 34.55 9.00 59.34
CA GLY A 764 34.36 7.64 59.84
C GLY A 764 35.41 6.66 59.31
N SER A 765 36.32 6.21 60.18
CA SER A 765 37.34 5.23 59.81
C SER A 765 36.71 3.87 59.52
N ILE A 766 37.17 3.20 58.46
CA ILE A 766 36.89 1.79 58.18
C ILE A 766 37.24 0.85 59.36
N LYS A 767 38.10 1.32 60.28
CA LYS A 767 38.33 0.67 61.58
C LYS A 767 37.33 1.20 62.62
N HIS A 768 36.11 0.66 62.60
CA HIS A 768 35.25 0.65 63.79
C HIS A 768 36.08 0.20 65.00
N GLY A 769 36.10 1.03 66.05
CA GLY A 769 36.95 0.85 67.23
C GLY A 769 36.75 -0.49 67.95
N TRP A 770 37.74 -0.88 68.75
CA TRP A 770 37.85 -2.22 69.35
C TRP A 770 36.66 -2.65 70.23
N SER A 771 35.78 -1.73 70.65
CA SER A 771 34.67 -1.98 71.57
C SER A 771 33.40 -2.62 70.97
N ASN A 772 33.37 -2.90 69.65
CA ASN A 772 32.18 -3.45 68.96
C ASN A 772 32.38 -4.85 68.33
N ARG A 773 33.51 -5.54 68.54
CA ARG A 773 33.87 -6.78 67.78
C ARG A 773 34.12 -8.06 68.60
N LYS A 774 33.65 -8.17 69.84
CA LYS A 774 33.75 -9.44 70.61
C LYS A 774 32.40 -9.89 71.17
N LYS A 775 32.05 -11.15 70.91
CA LYS A 775 31.11 -11.90 71.77
C LYS A 775 31.78 -12.06 73.14
N SER A 776 31.09 -11.70 74.22
CA SER A 776 31.55 -12.03 75.57
C SER A 776 31.34 -13.52 75.83
N PHE A 777 32.40 -14.23 76.15
CA PHE A 777 32.37 -15.52 76.84
C PHE A 777 33.35 -15.47 78.01
N SER A 778 33.13 -16.33 79.00
CA SER A 778 33.79 -16.40 80.31
C SER A 778 33.49 -15.26 81.30
N ALA A 779 33.35 -15.65 82.56
CA ALA A 779 32.92 -14.85 83.70
C ALA A 779 34.11 -14.49 84.61
N TYR A 780 33.79 -14.08 85.85
CA TYR A 780 34.67 -13.92 87.03
C TYR A 780 35.44 -12.59 87.20
N SER A 781 34.82 -11.74 88.04
CA SER A 781 35.40 -11.19 89.28
C SER A 781 36.45 -10.07 89.28
N ALA A 782 36.08 -8.98 89.98
CA ALA A 782 36.93 -7.88 90.50
C ALA A 782 37.61 -6.98 89.44
N VAL A 783 37.88 -5.69 89.68
CA VAL A 783 38.14 -4.94 90.93
C VAL A 783 37.35 -3.61 91.00
N LYS A 784 37.11 -3.11 92.22
CA LYS A 784 36.38 -1.87 92.57
C LYS A 784 37.19 -0.60 92.28
N GLN A 785 36.48 0.50 91.95
CA GLN A 785 36.66 1.93 92.33
C GLN A 785 35.88 2.77 91.29
N LYS A 786 34.94 3.68 91.56
CA LYS A 786 34.54 4.46 92.76
C LYS A 786 35.55 5.52 93.25
N VAL A 787 35.67 6.61 92.48
CA VAL A 787 35.93 8.01 92.94
C VAL A 787 35.16 8.92 91.96
N THR A 788 33.99 9.48 92.31
CA THR A 788 33.69 10.70 93.11
C THR A 788 33.77 12.02 92.33
N VAL A 789 32.58 12.47 91.90
CA VAL A 789 32.01 13.84 91.84
C VAL A 789 32.97 15.04 91.98
N TRP A 790 32.86 15.99 91.06
CA TRP A 790 32.95 17.43 91.37
C TRP A 790 31.82 18.24 90.69
N SER A 791 31.30 19.18 91.47
CA SER A 791 30.30 20.20 91.17
C SER A 791 30.70 21.47 91.97
N VAL A 792 30.16 22.67 91.77
CA VAL A 792 28.97 23.12 91.02
C VAL A 792 29.45 24.23 90.02
N PRO A 793 28.89 25.46 89.84
CA PRO A 793 27.60 26.05 90.17
C PRO A 793 26.71 26.47 88.97
N THR A 794 25.40 26.38 89.19
CA THR A 794 24.37 27.20 88.52
C THR A 794 23.90 28.28 89.51
N PRO A 795 23.53 29.47 89.04
CA PRO A 795 22.11 29.81 88.92
C PRO A 795 21.79 30.55 87.59
N GLY A 796 20.53 30.81 87.20
CA GLY A 796 19.24 30.55 87.86
C GLY A 796 18.14 30.22 86.83
N SER A 797 16.96 29.74 87.25
CA SER A 797 15.77 30.54 87.60
C SER A 797 15.22 31.42 86.46
N GLY A 798 14.03 31.12 85.94
CA GLY A 798 13.33 31.96 84.95
C GLY A 798 12.30 31.20 84.12
N THR A 799 11.06 31.14 84.60
CA THR A 799 9.92 30.50 83.92
C THR A 799 9.48 31.22 82.65
N ARG A 800 8.88 30.45 81.73
CA ARG A 800 8.10 30.92 80.57
C ARG A 800 7.14 32.07 80.90
N THR A 801 7.00 33.00 79.97
CA THR A 801 5.69 33.50 79.51
C THR A 801 5.71 33.71 77.99
N THR A 802 4.55 33.51 77.36
CA THR A 802 4.32 33.67 75.92
C THR A 802 3.62 34.99 75.63
N SER A 803 4.05 35.73 74.61
CA SER A 803 3.17 36.66 73.89
C SER A 803 3.55 36.75 72.41
N THR A 804 2.54 37.05 71.60
CA THR A 804 2.56 37.08 70.14
C THR A 804 3.02 38.44 69.59
N GLY A 805 3.67 38.44 68.42
CA GLY A 805 4.03 39.67 67.71
C GLY A 805 4.43 39.41 66.26
N THR A 806 3.54 39.77 65.33
CA THR A 806 3.77 39.79 63.86
C THR A 806 4.16 41.19 63.39
N CYS A 807 5.15 41.29 62.51
CA CYS A 807 5.37 42.34 61.47
C CYS A 807 6.57 41.85 60.62
N SER A 808 6.42 41.50 59.33
CA SER A 808 6.32 42.37 58.13
C SER A 808 7.63 43.10 57.77
N GLY A 809 8.12 42.87 56.53
CA GLY A 809 9.35 43.50 56.00
C GLY A 809 9.96 42.74 54.82
N THR A 810 9.84 43.31 53.61
CA THR A 810 10.31 42.77 52.32
C THR A 810 11.76 43.21 51.96
N PRO A 811 12.40 42.67 50.89
CA PRO A 811 13.86 42.52 50.85
C PRO A 811 14.65 43.58 50.05
N ALA A 812 15.96 43.66 50.33
CA ALA A 812 17.00 44.33 49.54
C ALA A 812 18.33 43.56 49.77
N SER A 813 18.89 42.83 48.80
CA SER A 813 19.73 43.27 47.66
C SER A 813 21.22 43.47 48.03
N GLY A 814 22.13 42.87 47.26
CA GLY A 814 23.55 43.25 47.26
C GLY A 814 24.55 42.09 47.10
N CYS A 815 25.15 41.95 45.91
CA CYS A 815 26.37 41.17 45.72
C CYS A 815 27.60 42.08 45.84
N SER A 816 28.60 41.69 46.63
CA SER A 816 29.99 42.16 46.59
C SER A 816 30.77 41.45 47.72
N SER A 817 32.05 41.09 47.68
CA SER A 817 33.09 40.83 46.65
C SER A 817 34.42 40.94 47.40
N HIS A 818 35.37 40.02 47.20
CA HIS A 818 36.71 40.01 47.87
C HIS A 818 36.65 39.82 49.41
N GLY A 819 37.67 39.31 50.11
CA GLY A 819 38.94 38.73 49.70
C GLY A 819 39.97 38.80 50.85
N SER A 820 40.89 37.83 50.93
CA SER A 820 42.13 37.84 51.75
C SER A 820 42.04 37.86 53.30
N SER A 821 42.40 36.71 53.90
CA SER A 821 43.41 36.53 54.96
C SER A 821 43.67 37.59 56.06
N CYS A 822 43.61 37.15 57.33
CA CYS A 822 44.77 37.20 58.27
C CYS A 822 44.58 36.30 59.51
N TYR A 823 45.70 36.04 60.20
CA TYR A 823 45.84 35.15 61.37
C TYR A 823 45.97 35.93 62.71
N TRP A 824 46.02 35.18 63.82
CA TRP A 824 46.36 35.56 65.21
C TRP A 824 45.24 36.26 66.01
N TYR A 825 45.01 35.96 67.30
CA TYR A 825 45.76 35.12 68.27
C TYR A 825 44.95 33.93 68.79
#